data_AF-A0A7K4CJA2-F1
#
_entry.id   AF-A0A7K4CJA2-F1
#
_cell.length_a   1.000
_cell.length_b   1.000
_cell.length_c   1.000
_cell.angle_alpha   90.00
_cell.angle_beta   90.00
_cell.angle_gamma   90.00
#
_symmetry.space_group_name_H-M   'P 1'
#
loop_
_entity.id
_entity.type
_entity.pdbx_description
1 polymer ?
#
loop_
_entity_poly.entity_id
_entity_poly.type
_entity_poly.pdbx_seq_one_letter_code
_entity_poly.pdbx_strand_id
1 'polypeptide(L)'
;MDYVRLGGASLLLLILAAALPMEILAQTSQDTTNVDSGTNVNAAGGATPIISRSLLSESSAQSGTISAEKMAKRSSGMKPLASASSGSSASSGSSQNAVQAQSPATSVAETATASAEKTTQGEQTQAESSAVASAEKTTQGEQTQAESSAVASAEKTMQGEQTQAESSAVASAETAITPDMIPQETTTAASSENASAYQATSAVSLPENVSQNESESENVSENISENETENVTEAATAEAPQVTETGTDRIWREGISPLEYTWTPQSFSGFFYDLKNDVGTERLTVKLQSSSRTIESGDLTYSTTAQDMEFEFSDWGTYQVIGFMADKYFAGYKAGDLFNKDISLISDNQLRKVLIDSDDESTITTGSVLPLEEGYELRIKQIDIDGNKVYLGLAKDGEEVDSKVISPDNLKSATYKYEVEISGKDTPIIMAHISNVFSSVESALVTVDGLFQISDTYTSVEDGDEYEKMKVVSVSDQGVEMENDNSITLRKGSTSKIFGNVGFLVADADEIRFAPVVQRAGTYDVRGTVINPSKTSEFTWTPYNFEGFYYDIDDDVGTEVLQAKISGGTKIDEKDLIYKTSPQPVKFEFEDWGKYDVIGFMADKYFAGYNNETKFADEVSSINEGELRKVLIDSDDSQTIASGSALSLQEDYELLIKQVDLNGNKVYLALAKDGKEVDSKVVTPSSDPADRASNYMYKVDIGSEKDVPIIVAHVQSVFRSAESDLATVDGIFQVSDSAESVEEGEIHGKMKVESLADDGITMQNDGSISLGRNRIIEIMENLKIEVADNVDRLMAPTATKVGEGLTMTLNVPAAVVNKTVLISTKSGSETLSGVQISVDGKNIGTTDASGSVSYIPKNTGTFDVVAKKSGYNDRKASLVVRTAAEAAAQAAIEQANATLANRLTINVPSQVSKGENFLITVVEGINQTPVEGADIFFDDESIGATSDRGTLTYSANATGEHILKAQKDGFNDTIRKILVTSSLKVISLNVPEKASAGQEIKITASVQNAGKETDSRKFDLKVNDSVVDSKNLTVKPGENATVTFSYKPKEPGSYRFGLDDQVKKVNVEKAQSSTWLIALIIVLLIAIGAGYYLYTTGDLEKIKRRLQGR
;
A
#
# COMPACT_ATOMS: atom_id res chain seq x y z
N MET A 1 37.63 -12.34 -50.40
CA MET A 1 38.26 -11.79 -51.61
C MET A 1 38.09 -10.27 -51.58
N ASP A 2 39.12 -9.60 -51.07
CA ASP A 2 39.91 -8.58 -51.79
C ASP A 2 39.23 -7.35 -52.43
N TYR A 3 39.67 -6.16 -51.97
CA TYR A 3 39.81 -4.88 -52.70
C TYR A 3 38.53 -4.14 -53.14
N VAL A 4 38.48 -2.80 -53.38
CA VAL A 4 39.33 -1.60 -53.13
C VAL A 4 38.36 -0.37 -53.13
N ARG A 5 38.40 0.65 -52.25
CA ARG A 5 39.36 1.72 -51.89
C ARG A 5 39.38 2.94 -52.87
N LEU A 6 39.60 4.16 -52.30
CA LEU A 6 39.51 5.52 -52.91
C LEU A 6 38.06 5.98 -53.19
N GLY A 7 37.66 7.27 -53.14
CA GLY A 7 38.35 8.57 -52.91
C GLY A 7 37.77 9.64 -53.88
N GLY A 8 37.73 10.96 -53.66
CA GLY A 8 38.11 11.88 -52.56
C GLY A 8 38.25 13.33 -53.11
N ALA A 9 38.22 14.39 -52.27
CA ALA A 9 38.48 15.82 -52.60
C ALA A 9 37.36 16.54 -53.45
N SER A 10 36.83 17.75 -53.15
CA SER A 10 37.38 19.15 -53.24
C SER A 10 36.73 19.97 -54.39
N LEU A 11 36.62 21.32 -54.45
CA LEU A 11 36.86 22.46 -53.52
C LEU A 11 36.48 23.83 -54.18
N LEU A 12 35.92 24.82 -53.43
CA LEU A 12 35.87 26.30 -53.68
C LEU A 12 35.08 26.85 -54.91
N LEU A 13 34.74 28.15 -55.06
CA LEU A 13 35.02 29.43 -54.32
C LEU A 13 33.66 30.15 -53.95
N LEU A 14 33.33 31.46 -53.99
CA LEU A 14 33.96 32.75 -54.42
C LEU A 14 33.32 34.01 -53.73
N ILE A 15 34.15 34.93 -53.17
CA ILE A 15 34.11 36.44 -53.18
C ILE A 15 32.75 37.18 -53.38
N LEU A 16 32.36 38.27 -52.67
CA LEU A 16 32.96 39.15 -51.63
C LEU A 16 31.93 40.21 -51.06
N ALA A 17 32.21 40.82 -49.90
CA ALA A 17 31.76 42.17 -49.40
C ALA A 17 30.28 42.37 -48.97
N ALA A 18 29.92 43.05 -47.85
CA ALA A 18 30.64 43.72 -46.73
C ALA A 18 29.68 43.78 -45.49
N ALA A 19 29.84 44.51 -44.36
CA ALA A 19 30.75 45.59 -43.91
C ALA A 19 30.97 45.58 -42.36
N LEU A 20 31.00 46.75 -41.69
CA LEU A 20 31.35 46.99 -40.27
C LEU A 20 30.60 48.25 -39.72
N PRO A 21 30.39 48.47 -38.38
CA PRO A 21 31.46 48.69 -37.38
C PRO A 21 31.32 47.91 -36.04
N MET A 22 32.17 48.25 -35.06
CA MET A 22 32.45 47.52 -33.80
C MET A 22 31.91 48.23 -32.54
N GLU A 23 31.81 47.49 -31.42
CA GLU A 23 32.29 47.79 -30.04
C GLU A 23 31.43 47.07 -28.95
N ILE A 24 31.85 46.85 -27.69
CA ILE A 24 33.05 46.16 -27.15
C ILE A 24 32.82 45.92 -25.62
N LEU A 25 32.99 44.67 -25.12
CA LEU A 25 33.11 44.27 -23.68
C LEU A 25 32.00 44.74 -22.67
N ALA A 26 31.92 44.30 -21.40
CA ALA A 26 32.09 42.98 -20.77
C ALA A 26 31.53 42.99 -19.31
N GLN A 27 31.46 41.81 -18.68
CA GLN A 27 31.63 41.55 -17.23
C GLN A 27 30.63 42.09 -16.16
N THR A 28 29.81 41.15 -15.64
CA THR A 28 29.69 40.70 -14.23
C THR A 28 29.45 41.65 -13.04
N SER A 29 28.42 41.27 -12.26
CA SER A 29 28.39 41.10 -10.78
C SER A 29 27.97 42.24 -9.83
N GLN A 30 27.38 41.78 -8.71
CA GLN A 30 26.96 42.44 -7.46
C GLN A 30 25.84 43.50 -7.58
N ASP A 31 24.70 43.37 -6.90
CA ASP A 31 24.43 43.19 -5.45
C ASP A 31 24.76 44.44 -4.63
N THR A 32 23.72 45.10 -4.07
CA THR A 32 23.65 45.49 -2.63
C THR A 32 22.38 46.28 -2.26
N THR A 33 21.84 45.95 -1.08
CA THR A 33 21.17 46.80 -0.06
C THR A 33 20.01 47.76 -0.39
N ASN A 34 18.91 47.54 0.34
CA ASN A 34 18.14 48.52 1.15
C ASN A 34 18.64 49.98 1.23
N VAL A 35 17.71 50.93 1.30
CA VAL A 35 17.53 51.83 2.47
C VAL A 35 16.06 52.30 2.56
N ASP A 36 15.59 52.47 3.80
CA ASP A 36 14.25 52.91 4.22
C ASP A 36 14.03 54.45 4.11
N SER A 37 12.76 54.90 4.05
CA SER A 37 12.18 56.05 4.82
C SER A 37 11.00 56.75 4.11
N GLY A 38 10.13 57.42 4.90
CA GLY A 38 9.43 58.64 4.44
C GLY A 38 7.89 58.66 4.44
N THR A 39 7.26 58.64 5.61
CA THR A 39 5.82 58.89 5.83
C THR A 39 5.32 60.26 5.33
N ASN A 40 4.08 60.34 4.79
CA ASN A 40 2.94 60.95 5.54
C ASN A 40 1.53 60.94 4.88
N VAL A 41 0.54 60.94 5.78
CA VAL A 41 -0.94 61.08 5.68
C VAL A 41 -1.58 61.94 4.57
N ASN A 42 -2.71 61.43 4.01
CA ASN A 42 -4.06 61.77 4.53
C ASN A 42 -5.17 60.83 4.03
N ALA A 43 -6.37 60.88 4.64
CA ALA A 43 -7.33 59.77 4.66
C ALA A 43 -8.77 60.08 4.17
N ALA A 44 -9.38 59.08 3.52
CA ALA A 44 -10.81 58.70 3.54
C ALA A 44 -11.04 57.56 2.49
N GLY A 45 -11.84 56.51 2.72
CA GLY A 45 -12.54 56.06 3.92
C GLY A 45 -13.57 54.97 3.56
N GLY A 46 -13.43 53.77 4.12
CA GLY A 46 -14.33 52.62 3.88
C GLY A 46 -13.91 51.44 4.77
N ALA A 47 -14.87 50.75 5.39
CA ALA A 47 -14.60 49.88 6.53
C ALA A 47 -14.70 48.38 6.21
N THR A 48 -13.77 47.60 6.75
CA THR A 48 -13.86 46.15 6.93
C THR A 48 -14.12 45.84 8.41
N PRO A 49 -14.95 44.83 8.75
CA PRO A 49 -15.07 44.36 10.13
C PRO A 49 -13.76 43.65 10.58
N ILE A 50 -13.62 43.51 11.90
CA ILE A 50 -12.48 42.86 12.56
C ILE A 50 -13.01 41.61 13.28
N ILE A 51 -12.33 40.48 13.13
CA ILE A 51 -12.36 39.42 14.14
C ILE A 51 -10.92 39.17 14.59
N SER A 52 -10.72 39.19 15.90
CA SER A 52 -9.42 39.02 16.56
C SER A 52 -9.17 37.56 16.93
N ARG A 53 -7.88 37.23 17.13
CA ARG A 53 -7.43 35.93 17.65
C ARG A 53 -7.93 35.64 19.07
N SER A 54 -7.83 34.35 19.41
CA SER A 54 -7.67 33.77 20.75
C SER A 54 -8.95 33.51 21.56
N LEU A 55 -9.13 32.24 21.93
CA LEU A 55 -9.20 31.81 23.33
C LEU A 55 -8.97 30.27 23.43
N LEU A 56 -7.70 29.87 23.52
CA LEU A 56 -7.31 28.60 24.13
C LEU A 56 -6.38 28.92 25.31
N SER A 57 -6.93 28.76 26.51
CA SER A 57 -6.33 29.08 27.82
C SER A 57 -7.20 28.41 28.88
N GLU A 58 -6.70 27.88 30.00
CA GLU A 58 -5.36 28.02 30.56
C GLU A 58 -5.04 26.87 31.51
N SER A 59 -3.80 26.37 31.52
CA SER A 59 -3.18 25.76 32.69
C SER A 59 -1.66 25.92 32.57
N SER A 60 -0.99 26.34 33.63
CA SER A 60 0.27 27.09 33.52
C SER A 60 1.43 26.51 34.31
N ALA A 61 2.61 26.47 33.67
CA ALA A 61 3.91 26.38 34.30
C ALA A 61 4.93 27.20 33.48
N GLN A 62 5.83 27.92 34.14
CA GLN A 62 6.64 28.96 33.50
C GLN A 62 7.73 28.40 32.59
N SER A 63 7.81 28.93 31.36
CA SER A 63 9.04 28.82 30.56
C SER A 63 10.12 29.73 31.15
N GLY A 64 11.06 29.14 31.88
CA GLY A 64 12.40 29.70 32.02
C GLY A 64 13.26 29.27 30.83
N THR A 65 14.03 30.18 30.24
CA THR A 65 14.95 29.84 29.14
C THR A 65 16.03 28.88 29.64
N ILE A 66 16.09 27.68 29.08
CA ILE A 66 17.12 26.69 29.37
C ILE A 66 17.95 26.44 28.10
N SER A 67 19.28 26.51 28.24
CA SER A 67 20.24 26.26 27.16
C SER A 67 20.16 24.83 26.60
N ALA A 68 20.62 24.64 25.35
CA ALA A 68 20.54 23.38 24.61
C ALA A 68 21.14 22.16 25.34
N GLU A 69 22.07 22.35 26.28
CA GLU A 69 22.66 21.29 27.11
C GLU A 69 21.63 20.46 27.91
N LYS A 70 20.43 20.99 28.21
CA LYS A 70 19.44 20.25 29.03
C LYS A 70 18.46 19.37 28.24
N MET A 71 18.40 19.46 26.91
CA MET A 71 17.52 18.60 26.11
C MET A 71 18.18 17.27 25.70
N ALA A 72 19.51 17.16 25.76
CA ALA A 72 20.25 15.92 25.50
C ALA A 72 20.17 14.87 26.65
N LYS A 73 19.23 15.01 27.59
CA LYS A 73 19.04 14.12 28.75
C LYS A 73 17.64 13.48 28.83
N ARG A 74 16.85 13.57 27.76
CA ARG A 74 15.56 12.87 27.61
C ARG A 74 15.47 12.36 26.16
N SER A 75 14.97 11.14 25.98
CA SER A 75 14.89 10.41 24.69
C SER A 75 16.20 10.17 23.92
N SER A 76 17.31 9.86 24.62
CA SER A 76 18.38 8.96 24.13
C SER A 76 19.39 8.69 25.26
N GLY A 77 19.45 7.45 25.77
CA GLY A 77 20.37 7.06 26.86
C GLY A 77 21.82 6.79 26.42
N MET A 78 22.09 6.92 25.12
CA MET A 78 23.33 6.50 24.46
C MET A 78 24.45 7.53 24.63
N LYS A 79 25.41 7.22 25.51
CA LYS A 79 26.65 7.97 25.68
C LYS A 79 27.67 7.53 24.60
N PRO A 80 28.28 8.44 23.83
CA PRO A 80 29.33 8.09 22.86
C PRO A 80 30.67 7.81 23.56
N LEU A 81 31.55 7.04 22.89
CA LEU A 81 32.90 6.80 23.38
C LEU A 81 33.76 8.08 23.37
N ALA A 82 34.52 8.32 24.44
CA ALA A 82 35.42 9.48 24.52
C ALA A 82 36.74 9.20 23.79
N SER A 83 37.04 9.99 22.74
CA SER A 83 38.24 9.81 21.92
C SER A 83 39.53 10.15 22.68
N ALA A 84 40.29 9.14 23.12
CA ALA A 84 41.57 9.31 23.79
C ALA A 84 42.70 9.69 22.80
N SER A 85 43.06 10.98 22.73
CA SER A 85 44.16 11.45 21.89
C SER A 85 45.53 11.02 22.45
N SER A 86 46.31 10.27 21.65
CA SER A 86 47.63 9.76 22.04
C SER A 86 48.71 10.86 22.08
N GLY A 87 48.99 11.38 23.28
CA GLY A 87 50.00 12.42 23.52
C GLY A 87 51.31 11.88 24.11
N SER A 88 52.40 11.92 23.34
CA SER A 88 53.71 11.41 23.76
C SER A 88 54.41 12.24 24.84
N SER A 89 55.25 11.58 25.64
CA SER A 89 55.94 12.10 26.83
C SER A 89 56.95 13.24 26.59
N ALA A 90 57.00 14.18 27.55
CA ALA A 90 58.12 15.12 27.76
C ALA A 90 58.24 15.48 29.27
N SER A 91 59.46 15.76 29.76
CA SER A 91 59.76 15.79 31.21
C SER A 91 60.34 17.11 31.73
N SER A 92 59.68 17.75 32.72
CA SER A 92 60.26 18.62 33.76
C SER A 92 59.14 19.22 34.64
N GLY A 93 59.30 19.55 35.93
CA GLY A 93 60.42 19.30 36.84
C GLY A 93 60.51 20.34 37.97
N SER A 94 60.39 19.91 39.25
CA SER A 94 60.55 20.72 40.48
C SER A 94 59.41 21.74 40.79
N SER A 95 59.08 22.13 42.04
CA SER A 95 59.37 21.56 43.38
C SER A 95 58.57 22.27 44.52
N GLN A 96 58.64 21.69 45.74
CA GLN A 96 58.47 22.26 47.10
C GLN A 96 57.14 22.04 47.88
N ASN A 97 57.34 21.52 49.11
CA ASN A 97 56.63 21.64 50.41
C ASN A 97 55.08 21.52 50.47
N ALA A 98 54.42 20.67 51.27
CA ALA A 98 54.67 19.94 52.55
C ALA A 98 54.22 20.64 53.85
N VAL A 99 53.70 19.82 54.81
CA VAL A 99 53.20 20.16 56.18
C VAL A 99 51.84 20.93 56.16
N GLN A 100 50.66 20.48 56.65
CA GLN A 100 50.16 19.60 57.74
C GLN A 100 49.44 20.42 58.84
N ALA A 101 48.41 19.83 59.46
CA ALA A 101 47.74 20.18 60.73
C ALA A 101 46.50 21.11 60.75
N GLN A 102 45.33 20.46 60.86
CA GLN A 102 44.29 20.61 61.92
C GLN A 102 43.51 21.94 62.15
N SER A 103 42.29 21.74 62.69
CA SER A 103 41.22 22.71 62.92
C SER A 103 41.36 23.57 64.18
N PRO A 104 40.60 24.68 64.24
CA PRO A 104 39.70 24.96 65.37
C PRO A 104 38.22 25.04 64.89
N ALA A 105 37.15 24.64 65.59
CA ALA A 105 36.80 24.51 67.02
C ALA A 105 36.09 25.74 67.64
N THR A 106 35.01 25.46 68.40
CA THR A 106 34.30 26.34 69.38
C THR A 106 33.47 27.52 68.80
N SER A 107 32.42 28.08 69.43
CA SER A 107 31.80 27.90 70.77
C SER A 107 30.40 28.57 70.96
N VAL A 108 29.45 27.93 71.70
CA VAL A 108 28.29 28.48 72.51
C VAL A 108 27.31 29.56 71.90
N ALA A 109 26.15 29.96 72.46
CA ALA A 109 25.45 29.66 73.74
C ALA A 109 23.89 29.89 73.72
N GLU A 110 23.20 29.11 74.57
CA GLU A 110 22.14 29.48 75.57
C GLU A 110 20.80 30.21 75.24
N THR A 111 19.84 29.98 76.17
CA THR A 111 18.57 30.70 76.47
C THR A 111 17.34 30.28 75.65
N ALA A 112 16.29 29.56 76.09
CA ALA A 112 15.69 29.16 77.39
C ALA A 112 14.40 29.92 77.81
N THR A 113 13.39 29.17 78.27
CA THR A 113 12.13 29.59 78.98
C THR A 113 11.10 30.45 78.23
N ALA A 114 9.79 30.47 78.55
CA ALA A 114 8.90 29.48 79.19
C ALA A 114 7.42 29.97 79.15
N SER A 115 6.48 29.04 79.43
CA SER A 115 5.15 29.26 80.05
C SER A 115 4.01 29.95 79.30
N ALA A 116 2.84 29.30 79.43
CA ALA A 116 1.49 29.66 79.01
C ALA A 116 0.92 30.97 79.62
N GLU A 117 -0.18 31.47 79.04
CA GLU A 117 -1.46 31.48 79.78
C GLU A 117 -2.74 31.53 78.90
N LYS A 118 -3.90 31.55 79.58
CA LYS A 118 -5.26 31.16 79.17
C LYS A 118 -6.22 32.37 79.26
N THR A 119 -7.26 32.46 78.40
CA THR A 119 -8.58 33.16 78.61
C THR A 119 -9.38 33.22 77.28
N THR A 120 -10.63 33.73 77.23
CA THR A 120 -11.90 33.00 77.47
C THR A 120 -13.14 33.75 76.91
N GLN A 121 -14.19 32.99 76.54
CA GLN A 121 -15.64 33.34 76.54
C GLN A 121 -16.25 34.36 75.54
N GLY A 122 -17.52 34.10 75.17
CA GLY A 122 -18.50 35.06 74.60
C GLY A 122 -19.36 34.52 73.43
N GLU A 123 -20.66 34.82 73.35
CA GLU A 123 -21.80 34.03 73.89
C GLU A 123 -23.10 34.28 73.04
N GLN A 124 -24.09 33.37 73.09
CA GLN A 124 -25.50 33.49 72.60
C GLN A 124 -25.72 33.59 71.05
N THR A 125 -26.87 33.23 70.43
CA THR A 125 -28.27 32.98 70.91
C THR A 125 -28.99 31.85 70.12
N GLN A 126 -30.06 31.29 70.69
CA GLN A 126 -30.98 30.23 70.17
C GLN A 126 -31.82 30.62 68.92
N ALA A 127 -32.33 29.61 68.17
CA ALA A 127 -33.76 29.26 68.11
C ALA A 127 -34.08 27.93 67.34
N GLU A 128 -34.88 27.05 67.98
CA GLU A 128 -35.96 26.14 67.48
C GLU A 128 -35.95 25.50 66.06
N SER A 129 -36.53 24.32 65.78
CA SER A 129 -36.94 23.11 66.55
C SER A 129 -37.23 21.97 65.54
N SER A 130 -37.02 20.67 65.78
CA SER A 130 -37.91 19.73 66.49
C SER A 130 -37.41 18.28 66.21
N ALA A 131 -37.36 17.37 67.20
CA ALA A 131 -38.29 16.22 67.45
C ALA A 131 -38.35 15.14 66.32
N VAL A 132 -38.36 13.82 66.58
CA VAL A 132 -38.26 13.03 67.84
C VAL A 132 -37.68 11.62 67.57
N ALA A 133 -37.19 10.94 68.63
CA ALA A 133 -36.51 9.64 68.59
C ALA A 133 -37.45 8.40 68.54
N SER A 134 -36.86 7.18 68.69
CA SER A 134 -37.49 5.84 68.87
C SER A 134 -37.62 4.99 67.58
N ALA A 135 -37.58 3.65 67.59
CA ALA A 135 -37.08 2.65 68.56
C ALA A 135 -36.96 1.25 67.89
N GLU A 136 -36.64 0.22 68.67
CA GLU A 136 -36.40 -1.18 68.27
C GLU A 136 -37.53 -1.90 67.48
N LYS A 137 -37.10 -3.02 66.84
CA LYS A 137 -37.74 -4.35 66.81
C LYS A 137 -38.79 -4.73 65.73
N THR A 138 -38.51 -5.90 65.12
CA THR A 138 -39.35 -7.11 64.90
C THR A 138 -40.89 -6.95 64.76
N THR A 139 -41.59 -7.77 63.98
CA THR A 139 -41.56 -9.26 64.03
C THR A 139 -42.30 -9.90 62.83
N GLN A 140 -42.00 -11.18 62.55
CA GLN A 140 -42.86 -12.26 61.97
C GLN A 140 -44.15 -11.92 61.17
N GLY A 141 -44.37 -12.61 60.04
CA GLY A 141 -45.63 -12.58 59.29
C GLY A 141 -45.77 -13.69 58.23
N GLU A 142 -46.18 -14.87 58.67
CA GLU A 142 -46.32 -16.13 57.89
C GLU A 142 -47.40 -16.16 56.77
N GLN A 143 -47.18 -17.09 55.82
CA GLN A 143 -48.17 -17.98 55.14
C GLN A 143 -49.10 -17.52 53.96
N THR A 144 -48.79 -18.06 52.78
CA THR A 144 -49.58 -19.12 52.05
C THR A 144 -50.87 -18.82 51.25
N GLN A 145 -50.97 -19.50 50.09
CA GLN A 145 -52.17 -19.81 49.23
C GLN A 145 -52.84 -18.63 48.48
N ALA A 146 -52.87 -18.65 47.13
CA ALA A 146 -53.85 -19.31 46.23
C ALA A 146 -55.08 -18.39 45.97
N GLU A 147 -55.86 -18.46 44.89
CA GLU A 147 -56.26 -19.54 43.95
C GLU A 147 -56.22 -19.02 42.47
N SER A 148 -56.15 -19.85 41.40
CA SER A 148 -57.25 -20.53 40.67
C SER A 148 -58.36 -19.59 40.09
N SER A 149 -59.00 -19.82 38.93
CA SER A 149 -58.89 -20.92 37.93
C SER A 149 -59.66 -20.65 36.61
N ALA A 150 -59.12 -21.15 35.48
CA ALA A 150 -59.79 -21.91 34.39
C ALA A 150 -60.92 -21.31 33.49
N VAL A 151 -61.19 -22.06 32.41
CA VAL A 151 -62.35 -22.03 31.45
C VAL A 151 -62.51 -20.76 30.56
N ALA A 152 -62.93 -20.81 29.28
CA ALA A 152 -63.58 -21.88 28.51
C ALA A 152 -63.50 -21.77 26.95
N SER A 153 -63.66 -22.93 26.30
CA SER A 153 -64.47 -23.18 25.08
C SER A 153 -64.10 -22.66 23.68
N ALA A 154 -63.94 -23.65 22.76
CA ALA A 154 -64.62 -23.75 21.44
C ALA A 154 -64.19 -22.79 20.29
N GLU A 155 -64.22 -23.14 18.99
CA GLU A 155 -64.57 -24.36 18.22
C GLU A 155 -64.09 -24.21 16.73
N LYS A 156 -64.12 -25.14 15.75
CA LYS A 156 -64.63 -26.53 15.55
C LYS A 156 -64.03 -27.13 14.24
N THR A 157 -63.87 -28.47 14.12
CA THR A 157 -63.93 -29.31 12.87
C THR A 157 -62.92 -29.01 11.71
N MET A 158 -62.50 -29.91 10.79
CA MET A 158 -62.56 -31.37 10.50
C MET A 158 -61.33 -31.68 9.59
N GLN A 159 -60.53 -32.74 9.76
CA GLN A 159 -60.75 -34.21 9.73
C GLN A 159 -60.63 -34.84 8.32
N GLY A 160 -59.75 -35.85 8.19
CA GLY A 160 -59.65 -36.79 7.06
C GLY A 160 -58.43 -36.58 6.13
N GLU A 161 -57.79 -37.63 5.57
CA GLU A 161 -57.87 -39.06 5.89
C GLU A 161 -56.70 -39.88 5.29
N GLN A 162 -56.29 -40.93 6.01
CA GLN A 162 -55.81 -42.25 5.54
C GLN A 162 -54.79 -42.45 4.38
N THR A 163 -53.60 -42.93 4.78
CA THR A 163 -52.90 -44.18 4.33
C THR A 163 -52.19 -44.29 2.97
N GLN A 164 -51.20 -45.21 2.99
CA GLN A 164 -50.53 -45.94 1.91
C GLN A 164 -49.47 -45.20 1.07
N ALA A 165 -48.46 -45.87 0.48
CA ALA A 165 -47.73 -47.13 0.79
C ALA A 165 -46.68 -47.35 -0.34
N GLU A 166 -45.87 -48.42 -0.23
CA GLU A 166 -45.09 -49.04 -1.32
C GLU A 166 -43.86 -48.27 -1.84
N SER A 167 -42.85 -48.88 -2.49
CA SER A 167 -42.25 -50.24 -2.43
C SER A 167 -41.03 -50.30 -3.38
N SER A 168 -40.34 -51.45 -3.46
CA SER A 168 -39.23 -51.84 -4.37
C SER A 168 -37.89 -51.07 -4.22
N ALA A 169 -36.71 -51.66 -3.94
CA ALA A 169 -36.15 -53.02 -3.88
C ALA A 169 -35.49 -53.61 -5.16
N VAL A 170 -34.60 -54.61 -4.95
CA VAL A 170 -33.71 -55.34 -5.92
C VAL A 170 -32.42 -54.53 -6.25
N ALA A 171 -31.17 -54.88 -5.87
CA ALA A 171 -30.36 -56.13 -5.92
C ALA A 171 -29.73 -56.42 -7.32
N SER A 172 -28.56 -57.05 -7.52
CA SER A 172 -27.60 -57.78 -6.64
C SER A 172 -26.22 -57.96 -7.32
N ALA A 173 -25.19 -58.43 -6.58
CA ALA A 173 -23.97 -59.26 -6.88
C ALA A 173 -23.34 -59.37 -8.32
N GLU A 174 -22.15 -59.93 -8.64
CA GLU A 174 -21.09 -60.80 -8.05
C GLU A 174 -19.79 -60.63 -8.94
N THR A 175 -18.56 -61.17 -8.82
CA THR A 175 -17.87 -62.20 -7.98
C THR A 175 -16.39 -61.78 -7.66
N ALA A 176 -15.34 -62.59 -7.94
CA ALA A 176 -13.94 -62.42 -7.46
C ALA A 176 -12.88 -63.28 -8.25
N ILE A 177 -11.64 -63.41 -7.70
CA ILE A 177 -10.63 -64.53 -7.80
C ILE A 177 -9.21 -64.21 -8.41
N THR A 178 -8.28 -63.79 -7.53
CA THR A 178 -6.85 -64.23 -7.30
C THR A 178 -5.78 -64.30 -8.47
N PRO A 179 -4.56 -64.92 -8.36
CA PRO A 179 -3.28 -64.17 -8.16
C PRO A 179 -2.03 -64.62 -9.01
N ASP A 180 -0.81 -64.21 -8.57
CA ASP A 180 0.55 -64.82 -8.70
C ASP A 180 1.73 -64.20 -9.52
N MET A 181 2.87 -64.03 -8.79
CA MET A 181 4.31 -64.29 -9.07
C MET A 181 5.12 -63.75 -10.30
N ILE A 182 6.01 -62.76 -10.03
CA ILE A 182 7.51 -62.85 -9.99
C ILE A 182 8.22 -63.93 -10.86
N PRO A 183 9.22 -63.61 -11.74
CA PRO A 183 10.66 -63.72 -11.34
C PRO A 183 11.81 -62.95 -12.10
N GLN A 184 12.87 -62.59 -11.33
CA GLN A 184 14.34 -62.72 -11.62
C GLN A 184 15.03 -61.94 -12.80
N GLU A 185 16.35 -61.63 -12.84
CA GLU A 185 17.50 -61.64 -11.88
C GLU A 185 18.63 -60.66 -12.39
N THR A 186 19.68 -60.27 -11.64
CA THR A 186 20.90 -61.08 -11.36
C THR A 186 21.92 -60.36 -10.43
N THR A 187 22.53 -61.10 -9.46
CA THR A 187 23.92 -61.05 -8.92
C THR A 187 24.57 -59.70 -8.47
N THR A 188 25.33 -59.55 -7.37
CA THR A 188 26.11 -60.46 -6.45
C THR A 188 26.58 -59.64 -5.21
N ALA A 189 27.23 -60.11 -4.11
CA ALA A 189 27.72 -61.41 -3.59
C ALA A 189 27.94 -61.37 -2.04
N ALA A 190 28.23 -62.53 -1.43
CA ALA A 190 29.23 -62.82 -0.36
C ALA A 190 29.51 -61.78 0.77
N SER A 191 29.19 -62.04 2.06
CA SER A 191 29.88 -62.92 3.05
C SER A 191 30.73 -62.12 4.08
N SER A 192 30.91 -62.44 5.37
CA SER A 192 30.37 -63.49 6.26
C SER A 192 30.87 -63.27 7.72
N GLU A 193 30.57 -64.21 8.63
CA GLU A 193 31.22 -64.51 9.92
C GLU A 193 30.84 -63.73 11.21
N ASN A 194 30.14 -64.50 12.05
CA ASN A 194 29.89 -64.36 13.48
C ASN A 194 31.16 -64.57 14.35
N ALA A 195 31.40 -63.73 15.37
CA ALA A 195 32.20 -64.06 16.56
C ALA A 195 31.91 -63.13 17.76
N SER A 196 31.80 -63.69 18.96
CA SER A 196 31.70 -62.95 20.24
C SER A 196 33.05 -62.89 20.98
N ALA A 197 33.22 -61.97 21.96
CA ALA A 197 33.35 -62.34 23.39
C ALA A 197 33.83 -61.22 24.35
N TYR A 198 33.10 -61.12 25.47
CA TYR A 198 33.50 -60.78 26.86
C TYR A 198 34.99 -60.54 27.21
N GLN A 199 35.28 -59.52 28.04
CA GLN A 199 35.26 -59.51 29.54
C GLN A 199 35.54 -58.06 30.03
N ALA A 200 34.93 -57.45 31.06
CA ALA A 200 34.33 -57.84 32.36
C ALA A 200 35.28 -57.71 33.58
N THR A 201 34.94 -56.84 34.52
CA THR A 201 35.28 -56.89 35.97
C THR A 201 34.18 -56.22 36.80
N SER A 202 34.02 -56.61 38.07
CA SER A 202 32.91 -56.20 38.95
C SER A 202 33.37 -55.85 40.37
N ALA A 203 32.68 -54.91 41.01
CA ALA A 203 32.56 -54.74 42.47
C ALA A 203 31.22 -54.01 42.73
N VAL A 204 30.30 -54.38 43.63
CA VAL A 204 30.27 -55.27 44.81
C VAL A 204 30.95 -54.73 46.07
N SER A 205 30.24 -53.85 46.82
CA SER A 205 29.97 -54.07 48.26
C SER A 205 29.00 -53.05 48.90
N LEU A 206 27.95 -53.63 49.51
CA LEU A 206 27.11 -53.23 50.67
C LEU A 206 27.84 -52.46 51.81
N PRO A 207 27.18 -51.93 52.90
CA PRO A 207 25.81 -52.25 53.40
C PRO A 207 24.95 -51.10 54.02
N GLU A 208 23.69 -51.45 54.37
CA GLU A 208 22.88 -51.07 55.58
C GLU A 208 22.59 -49.60 55.99
N ASN A 209 21.59 -49.26 56.84
CA ASN A 209 20.21 -49.77 57.14
C ASN A 209 19.67 -49.06 58.41
N VAL A 210 18.58 -48.28 58.33
CA VAL A 210 17.61 -48.09 59.44
C VAL A 210 16.19 -47.97 58.86
N SER A 211 15.21 -48.55 59.55
CA SER A 211 13.80 -48.64 59.16
C SER A 211 12.91 -47.62 59.91
N GLN A 212 11.81 -47.14 59.30
CA GLN A 212 10.45 -47.41 59.83
C GLN A 212 9.28 -46.95 58.92
N ASN A 213 8.20 -47.75 59.03
CA ASN A 213 6.75 -47.58 58.77
C ASN A 213 6.20 -46.14 58.67
N GLU A 214 5.04 -45.82 58.07
CA GLU A 214 3.84 -46.57 57.56
C GLU A 214 3.12 -45.63 56.54
N SER A 215 2.08 -45.95 55.76
CA SER A 215 1.15 -47.09 55.64
C SER A 215 0.57 -47.18 54.19
N GLU A 216 -0.30 -48.18 53.93
CA GLU A 216 -0.71 -48.64 52.58
C GLU A 216 -1.99 -47.99 52.00
N SER A 217 -2.16 -48.02 50.67
CA SER A 217 -3.34 -48.65 50.03
C SER A 217 -3.26 -48.77 48.49
N GLU A 218 -3.32 -50.02 48.00
CA GLU A 218 -3.97 -50.38 46.72
C GLU A 218 -5.43 -50.86 47.06
N ASN A 219 -6.32 -51.42 46.22
CA ASN A 219 -6.29 -51.93 44.83
C ASN A 219 -7.74 -52.17 44.29
N VAL A 220 -7.87 -52.61 43.03
CA VAL A 220 -8.95 -53.41 42.38
C VAL A 220 -10.32 -52.77 42.03
N SER A 221 -10.47 -52.56 40.73
CA SER A 221 -11.56 -52.83 39.75
C SER A 221 -12.86 -53.57 40.14
N GLU A 222 -13.96 -53.31 39.41
CA GLU A 222 -14.73 -54.36 38.68
C GLU A 222 -15.65 -53.82 37.55
N ASN A 223 -16.24 -54.73 36.75
CA ASN A 223 -17.12 -54.49 35.57
C ASN A 223 -18.61 -54.68 35.90
N ILE A 224 -19.53 -54.16 35.06
CA ILE A 224 -20.66 -54.89 34.40
C ILE A 224 -21.55 -53.93 33.56
N SER A 225 -22.36 -54.46 32.63
CA SER A 225 -22.99 -53.76 31.49
C SER A 225 -24.54 -53.73 31.47
N GLU A 226 -25.10 -52.93 30.54
CA GLU A 226 -26.45 -52.99 29.93
C GLU A 226 -27.68 -52.62 30.82
N ASN A 227 -28.79 -52.02 30.32
CA ASN A 227 -29.26 -51.84 28.93
C ASN A 227 -30.22 -50.61 28.75
N GLU A 228 -30.46 -50.24 27.47
CA GLU A 228 -31.71 -49.68 26.86
C GLU A 228 -32.18 -48.20 27.06
N THR A 229 -31.87 -47.39 26.04
CA THR A 229 -32.77 -46.51 25.22
C THR A 229 -33.36 -45.15 25.67
N GLU A 230 -33.19 -44.19 24.73
CA GLU A 230 -34.18 -43.24 24.14
C GLU A 230 -34.04 -41.70 24.34
N ASN A 231 -34.04 -41.02 23.17
CA ASN A 231 -34.30 -39.62 22.84
C ASN A 231 -33.61 -38.45 23.56
N VAL A 232 -32.59 -37.95 22.86
CA VAL A 232 -32.09 -36.56 22.77
C VAL A 232 -33.18 -35.49 22.87
N THR A 233 -32.89 -34.40 23.59
CA THR A 233 -33.33 -33.04 23.25
C THR A 233 -32.22 -32.10 23.69
N GLU A 234 -31.50 -31.52 22.74
CA GLU A 234 -30.37 -30.64 23.05
C GLU A 234 -30.85 -29.26 23.52
N ALA A 235 -30.19 -28.76 24.56
CA ALA A 235 -30.24 -27.36 24.97
C ALA A 235 -28.78 -26.91 25.10
N ALA A 236 -28.40 -25.89 24.35
CA ALA A 236 -27.01 -25.41 24.30
C ALA A 236 -26.59 -24.85 25.66
N THR A 237 -25.78 -25.61 26.40
CA THR A 237 -25.01 -25.10 27.53
C THR A 237 -23.74 -24.46 26.99
N ALA A 238 -23.54 -23.17 27.24
CA ALA A 238 -22.28 -22.48 26.95
C ALA A 238 -21.10 -23.23 27.56
N GLU A 239 -20.01 -23.40 26.81
CA GLU A 239 -18.82 -24.08 27.31
C GLU A 239 -18.18 -23.28 28.45
N ALA A 240 -17.75 -23.98 29.50
CA ALA A 240 -17.03 -23.37 30.61
C ALA A 240 -15.61 -22.96 30.18
N PRO A 241 -15.03 -21.87 30.72
CA PRO A 241 -13.67 -21.46 30.41
C PRO A 241 -12.68 -22.60 30.73
N GLN A 242 -11.87 -22.96 29.74
CA GLN A 242 -10.83 -23.98 29.88
C GLN A 242 -9.81 -23.56 30.94
N VAL A 243 -9.35 -24.51 31.75
CA VAL A 243 -8.39 -24.25 32.83
C VAL A 243 -7.02 -23.98 32.21
N THR A 244 -6.57 -22.71 32.22
CA THR A 244 -5.22 -22.35 31.75
C THR A 244 -4.13 -22.85 32.69
N GLU A 245 -2.97 -23.24 32.16
CA GLU A 245 -1.82 -23.58 32.98
C GLU A 245 -1.26 -22.32 33.65
N THR A 246 -1.20 -22.32 34.98
CA THR A 246 -0.85 -21.13 35.77
C THR A 246 0.59 -20.67 35.50
N GLY A 247 0.75 -19.72 34.58
CA GLY A 247 2.03 -19.13 34.20
C GLY A 247 2.20 -18.81 32.72
N THR A 248 1.30 -19.28 31.83
CA THR A 248 1.36 -18.95 30.39
C THR A 248 0.71 -17.62 30.03
N ASP A 249 -0.23 -17.15 30.84
CA ASP A 249 -1.17 -16.11 30.43
C ASP A 249 -0.54 -14.70 30.40
N ARG A 250 -0.61 -14.02 29.26
CA ARG A 250 -0.14 -12.63 29.11
C ARG A 250 -0.98 -11.62 29.87
N ILE A 251 -2.19 -11.98 30.30
CA ILE A 251 -3.18 -11.07 30.89
C ILE A 251 -3.40 -11.43 32.36
N TRP A 252 -3.25 -10.45 33.24
CA TRP A 252 -3.69 -10.57 34.63
C TRP A 252 -5.18 -10.25 34.72
N ARG A 253 -5.96 -11.15 35.33
CA ARG A 253 -7.42 -11.03 35.50
C ARG A 253 -7.83 -11.31 36.94
N GLU A 254 -8.66 -10.44 37.50
CA GLU A 254 -9.15 -10.54 38.88
C GLU A 254 -9.87 -11.87 39.15
N GLY A 255 -9.59 -12.49 40.30
CA GLY A 255 -10.16 -13.78 40.70
C GLY A 255 -9.60 -15.01 39.98
N ILE A 256 -8.94 -14.84 38.82
CA ILE A 256 -8.32 -15.93 38.04
C ILE A 256 -6.80 -15.95 38.28
N SER A 257 -6.12 -14.82 38.09
CA SER A 257 -4.68 -14.70 38.25
C SER A 257 -4.28 -14.59 39.73
N PRO A 258 -3.15 -15.18 40.16
CA PRO A 258 -2.64 -15.01 41.51
C PRO A 258 -2.24 -13.57 41.79
N LEU A 259 -2.35 -13.16 43.07
CA LEU A 259 -2.01 -11.82 43.53
C LEU A 259 -0.52 -11.45 43.38
N GLU A 260 0.36 -12.45 43.40
CA GLU A 260 1.75 -12.31 42.93
C GLU A 260 1.87 -13.04 41.58
N TYR A 261 2.07 -12.29 40.50
CA TYR A 261 2.16 -12.80 39.13
C TYR A 261 3.48 -12.37 38.49
N THR A 262 4.07 -13.22 37.64
CA THR A 262 5.32 -12.91 36.93
C THR A 262 5.21 -13.20 35.44
N TRP A 263 5.37 -12.17 34.62
CA TRP A 263 5.58 -12.31 33.20
C TRP A 263 7.05 -12.65 32.91
N THR A 264 7.25 -13.57 31.97
CA THR A 264 8.55 -14.00 31.43
C THR A 264 8.49 -13.96 29.90
N PRO A 265 9.58 -14.20 29.14
CA PRO A 265 9.54 -14.12 27.69
C PRO A 265 8.71 -15.24 27.03
N GLN A 266 8.26 -16.24 27.80
CA GLN A 266 7.30 -17.28 27.40
C GLN A 266 5.83 -16.85 27.54
N SER A 267 5.51 -15.93 28.47
CA SER A 267 4.15 -15.42 28.70
C SER A 267 3.93 -13.97 28.23
N PHE A 268 5.00 -13.22 27.96
CA PHE A 268 4.92 -11.89 27.36
C PHE A 268 5.79 -11.82 26.09
N SER A 269 5.12 -11.73 24.92
CA SER A 269 5.80 -11.67 23.61
C SER A 269 6.63 -10.39 23.43
N GLY A 270 6.31 -9.36 24.22
CA GLY A 270 7.01 -8.09 24.29
C GLY A 270 8.50 -8.20 24.58
N PHE A 271 8.87 -9.05 25.54
CA PHE A 271 10.26 -9.25 25.98
C PHE A 271 11.14 -9.91 24.93
N PHE A 272 12.44 -9.65 25.03
CA PHE A 272 13.44 -10.33 24.23
C PHE A 272 13.44 -11.85 24.50
N TYR A 273 13.41 -12.62 23.42
CA TYR A 273 13.56 -14.07 23.44
C TYR A 273 14.21 -14.55 22.14
N ASP A 274 15.15 -15.47 22.26
CA ASP A 274 15.84 -16.12 21.16
C ASP A 274 15.43 -17.60 21.08
N LEU A 275 14.65 -17.93 20.04
CA LEU A 275 14.04 -19.26 19.88
C LEU A 275 15.07 -20.35 19.53
N LYS A 276 16.19 -19.98 18.90
CA LYS A 276 17.31 -20.88 18.57
C LYS A 276 18.03 -21.32 19.85
N ASN A 277 18.40 -20.36 20.71
CA ASN A 277 19.21 -20.60 21.91
C ASN A 277 18.37 -20.93 23.18
N ASP A 278 17.05 -20.77 23.17
CA ASP A 278 16.16 -20.75 24.37
C ASP A 278 16.55 -19.65 25.38
N VAL A 279 17.04 -18.52 24.87
CA VAL A 279 17.57 -17.42 25.70
C VAL A 279 16.52 -16.34 25.90
N GLY A 280 16.15 -16.11 27.15
CA GLY A 280 15.16 -15.13 27.57
C GLY A 280 15.42 -14.71 29.01
N THR A 281 15.78 -13.45 29.22
CA THR A 281 16.38 -12.98 30.48
C THR A 281 15.43 -12.19 31.37
N GLU A 282 14.41 -11.57 30.79
CA GLU A 282 13.57 -10.55 31.44
C GLU A 282 12.45 -11.16 32.29
N ARG A 283 12.16 -10.56 33.44
CA ARG A 283 11.04 -10.89 34.32
C ARG A 283 10.39 -9.61 34.83
N LEU A 284 9.06 -9.54 34.80
CA LEU A 284 8.30 -8.48 35.47
C LEU A 284 7.33 -9.16 36.44
N THR A 285 7.51 -8.91 37.74
CA THR A 285 6.67 -9.45 38.81
C THR A 285 5.82 -8.32 39.38
N VAL A 286 4.51 -8.53 39.41
CA VAL A 286 3.56 -7.64 40.08
C VAL A 286 2.99 -8.32 41.32
N LYS A 287 2.82 -7.55 42.38
CA LYS A 287 2.08 -7.87 43.59
C LYS A 287 0.87 -6.93 43.68
N LEU A 288 -0.30 -7.52 43.91
CA LEU A 288 -1.53 -6.79 44.12
C LEU A 288 -2.17 -7.18 45.44
N GLN A 289 -2.76 -6.19 46.09
CA GLN A 289 -3.72 -6.43 47.17
C GLN A 289 -5.07 -6.78 46.54
N SER A 290 -5.86 -7.67 47.17
CA SER A 290 -7.14 -8.12 46.62
C SER A 290 -8.05 -6.94 46.25
N SER A 291 -8.52 -6.90 45.01
CA SER A 291 -9.37 -5.84 44.45
C SER A 291 -8.77 -4.42 44.53
N SER A 292 -7.44 -4.29 44.58
CA SER A 292 -6.73 -3.02 44.52
C SER A 292 -6.37 -2.64 43.09
N ARG A 293 -6.85 -1.47 42.63
CA ARG A 293 -6.37 -0.79 41.42
C ARG A 293 -5.06 -0.02 41.65
N THR A 294 -4.32 -0.32 42.70
CA THR A 294 -3.01 0.27 43.01
C THR A 294 -2.01 -0.84 43.27
N ILE A 295 -0.91 -0.82 42.50
CA ILE A 295 0.33 -1.51 42.84
C ILE A 295 1.11 -0.58 43.78
N GLU A 296 1.44 -1.01 44.99
CA GLU A 296 2.16 -0.17 45.96
C GLU A 296 3.65 -0.03 45.61
N SER A 297 4.39 0.83 46.30
CA SER A 297 5.83 0.97 46.08
C SER A 297 6.59 -0.30 46.48
N GLY A 298 7.45 -0.81 45.60
CA GLY A 298 8.14 -2.10 45.74
C GLY A 298 7.32 -3.32 45.32
N ASP A 299 6.02 -3.16 45.04
CA ASP A 299 5.12 -4.25 44.61
C ASP A 299 5.14 -4.44 43.07
N LEU A 300 5.80 -3.59 42.28
CA LEU A 300 6.22 -3.89 40.91
C LEU A 300 7.75 -4.02 40.87
N THR A 301 8.25 -5.22 40.54
CA THR A 301 9.68 -5.46 40.34
C THR A 301 9.97 -5.97 38.94
N TYR A 302 11.09 -5.52 38.38
CA TYR A 302 11.65 -6.01 37.12
C TYR A 302 13.05 -6.54 37.41
N SER A 303 13.38 -7.69 36.82
CA SER A 303 14.73 -8.24 36.87
C SER A 303 15.12 -8.81 35.53
N THR A 304 16.42 -8.77 35.23
CA THR A 304 16.95 -9.39 34.02
C THR A 304 18.36 -9.91 34.29
N THR A 305 18.64 -11.12 33.80
CA THR A 305 19.84 -11.91 34.15
C THR A 305 20.61 -12.32 32.90
N ALA A 306 21.91 -12.02 32.85
CA ALA A 306 22.76 -12.34 31.71
C ALA A 306 22.78 -13.84 31.41
N GLN A 307 22.52 -14.19 30.14
CA GLN A 307 22.53 -15.56 29.63
C GLN A 307 23.52 -15.68 28.47
N ASP A 308 24.10 -16.85 28.31
CA ASP A 308 25.07 -17.14 27.25
C ASP A 308 24.33 -17.53 25.95
N MET A 309 24.81 -17.04 24.82
CA MET A 309 24.21 -17.16 23.49
C MET A 309 25.30 -17.48 22.46
N GLU A 310 25.03 -18.40 21.53
CA GLU A 310 25.94 -18.71 20.43
C GLU A 310 26.06 -17.52 19.47
N PHE A 311 27.26 -17.23 18.97
CA PHE A 311 27.41 -16.37 17.79
C PHE A 311 26.81 -17.08 16.56
N GLU A 312 26.33 -16.37 15.56
CA GLU A 312 25.94 -17.03 14.30
C GLU A 312 27.16 -17.70 13.64
N PHE A 313 28.34 -17.06 13.68
CA PHE A 313 29.61 -17.74 13.43
C PHE A 313 30.04 -18.58 14.65
N SER A 314 29.40 -19.75 14.80
CA SER A 314 29.53 -20.70 15.92
C SER A 314 30.97 -21.05 16.35
N ASP A 315 31.95 -20.99 15.45
CA ASP A 315 33.37 -21.22 15.74
C ASP A 315 33.97 -20.18 16.73
N TRP A 316 33.31 -19.03 16.93
CA TRP A 316 33.63 -18.05 18.00
C TRP A 316 33.10 -18.45 19.39
N GLY A 317 32.22 -19.45 19.49
CA GLY A 317 31.63 -19.94 20.74
C GLY A 317 30.41 -19.10 21.17
N THR A 318 30.44 -18.57 22.40
CA THR A 318 29.32 -17.81 22.98
C THR A 318 29.71 -16.42 23.48
N TYR A 319 28.72 -15.53 23.50
CA TYR A 319 28.75 -14.25 24.21
C TYR A 319 27.58 -14.15 25.18
N GLN A 320 27.62 -13.18 26.09
CA GLN A 320 26.54 -12.93 27.04
C GLN A 320 25.59 -11.86 26.51
N VAL A 321 24.30 -12.11 26.62
CA VAL A 321 23.22 -11.16 26.31
C VAL A 321 22.35 -10.87 27.52
N ILE A 322 21.66 -9.74 27.45
CA ILE A 322 20.61 -9.38 28.38
C ILE A 322 19.52 -8.62 27.62
N GLY A 323 18.27 -9.06 27.73
CA GLY A 323 17.12 -8.23 27.41
C GLY A 323 17.03 -7.11 28.45
N PHE A 324 16.94 -5.86 28.01
CA PHE A 324 16.73 -4.73 28.91
C PHE A 324 15.63 -3.84 28.36
N MET A 325 14.53 -3.74 29.11
CA MET A 325 13.35 -2.95 28.75
C MET A 325 12.75 -3.33 27.38
N ALA A 326 12.68 -4.64 27.09
CA ALA A 326 12.24 -5.27 25.83
C ALA A 326 13.20 -5.13 24.61
N ASP A 327 14.43 -4.66 24.79
CA ASP A 327 15.48 -4.58 23.75
C ASP A 327 16.61 -5.60 24.00
N LYS A 328 17.19 -6.22 22.95
CA LYS A 328 18.40 -7.07 23.06
C LYS A 328 19.65 -6.21 23.28
N TYR A 329 20.39 -6.44 24.36
CA TYR A 329 21.71 -5.86 24.62
C TYR A 329 22.78 -6.94 24.80
N PHE A 330 24.00 -6.58 24.43
CA PHE A 330 25.23 -7.29 24.76
C PHE A 330 25.61 -7.02 26.22
N ALA A 331 25.83 -8.10 26.98
CA ALA A 331 26.24 -8.07 28.38
C ALA A 331 27.75 -8.33 28.57
N GLY A 332 28.38 -9.13 27.72
CA GLY A 332 29.79 -9.49 27.89
C GLY A 332 30.33 -10.62 27.01
N TYR A 333 31.61 -10.92 27.18
CA TYR A 333 32.30 -12.10 26.61
C TYR A 333 32.75 -13.04 27.74
N LYS A 334 32.69 -14.36 27.50
CA LYS A 334 33.29 -15.38 28.37
C LYS A 334 34.74 -15.66 28.01
N ALA A 335 35.54 -16.08 29.00
CA ALA A 335 36.85 -16.66 28.76
C ALA A 335 36.72 -17.98 27.97
N GLY A 336 37.47 -18.11 26.88
CA GLY A 336 37.41 -19.25 25.97
C GLY A 336 38.55 -19.21 24.96
N ASP A 337 38.35 -19.76 23.76
CA ASP A 337 39.39 -19.71 22.74
C ASP A 337 39.60 -18.30 22.19
N LEU A 338 38.56 -17.52 21.86
CA LEU A 338 38.78 -16.18 21.29
C LEU A 338 39.20 -15.11 22.33
N PHE A 339 38.81 -15.29 23.60
CA PHE A 339 39.01 -14.29 24.67
C PHE A 339 39.74 -14.89 25.90
N ASN A 340 40.84 -14.27 26.31
CA ASN A 340 41.70 -14.79 27.39
C ASN A 340 41.19 -14.50 28.83
N LYS A 341 40.05 -13.81 28.97
CA LYS A 341 39.45 -13.34 30.22
C LYS A 341 37.95 -13.12 30.02
N ASP A 342 37.15 -13.22 31.07
CA ASP A 342 35.78 -12.73 31.05
C ASP A 342 35.77 -11.18 30.93
N ILE A 343 34.76 -10.65 30.25
CA ILE A 343 34.50 -9.22 30.12
C ILE A 343 33.00 -9.01 30.31
N SER A 344 32.56 -8.63 31.51
CA SER A 344 31.18 -8.14 31.74
C SER A 344 31.14 -6.62 31.62
N LEU A 345 30.24 -6.11 30.78
CA LEU A 345 29.95 -4.68 30.65
C LEU A 345 28.87 -4.22 31.64
N ILE A 346 28.02 -5.13 32.13
CA ILE A 346 27.04 -4.81 33.17
C ILE A 346 27.77 -4.33 34.44
N SER A 347 28.86 -5.01 34.83
CA SER A 347 29.72 -4.58 35.95
C SER A 347 30.51 -3.29 35.70
N ASP A 348 30.57 -2.83 34.45
CA ASP A 348 31.14 -1.54 34.06
C ASP A 348 30.05 -0.46 33.89
N ASN A 349 28.80 -0.78 34.24
CA ASN A 349 27.60 0.04 34.15
C ASN A 349 27.22 0.42 32.70
N GLN A 350 27.49 -0.46 31.73
CA GLN A 350 27.23 -0.24 30.30
C GLN A 350 26.46 -1.39 29.65
N LEU A 351 25.40 -1.07 28.90
CA LEU A 351 24.71 -1.98 27.99
C LEU A 351 24.88 -1.45 26.56
N ARG A 352 25.29 -2.32 25.62
CA ARG A 352 25.51 -1.98 24.20
C ARG A 352 24.61 -2.80 23.31
N LYS A 353 24.02 -2.21 22.26
CA LYS A 353 23.22 -3.01 21.31
C LYS A 353 24.12 -3.88 20.46
N VAL A 354 23.69 -5.11 20.19
CA VAL A 354 24.24 -5.92 19.10
C VAL A 354 23.71 -5.33 17.80
N LEU A 355 24.60 -5.05 16.85
CA LEU A 355 24.29 -4.42 15.57
C LEU A 355 24.46 -5.39 14.40
N ILE A 356 25.47 -6.27 14.48
CA ILE A 356 25.71 -7.35 13.52
C ILE A 356 26.09 -8.60 14.31
N ASP A 357 25.51 -9.74 13.94
CA ASP A 357 25.86 -11.09 14.37
C ASP A 357 25.42 -12.01 13.21
N SER A 358 26.37 -12.51 12.41
CA SER A 358 26.11 -13.17 11.12
C SER A 358 27.31 -14.02 10.67
N ASP A 359 27.01 -15.12 9.98
CA ASP A 359 27.94 -16.01 9.26
C ASP A 359 27.86 -15.84 7.71
N ASP A 360 27.18 -14.81 7.21
CA ASP A 360 26.96 -14.57 5.78
C ASP A 360 28.27 -14.30 5.01
N GLU A 361 28.53 -15.08 3.95
CA GLU A 361 29.73 -14.91 3.12
C GLU A 361 29.73 -13.56 2.36
N SER A 362 30.64 -12.67 2.75
CA SER A 362 30.88 -11.36 2.16
C SER A 362 32.28 -11.25 1.55
N THR A 363 32.38 -10.93 0.25
CA THR A 363 33.67 -10.73 -0.43
C THR A 363 34.06 -9.25 -0.50
N ILE A 364 35.21 -8.89 0.09
CA ILE A 364 35.87 -7.59 -0.11
C ILE A 364 36.79 -7.68 -1.33
N THR A 365 36.79 -6.67 -2.20
CA THR A 365 37.73 -6.55 -3.33
C THR A 365 38.61 -5.31 -3.17
N THR A 366 39.82 -5.34 -3.75
CA THR A 366 40.76 -4.22 -3.67
C THR A 366 40.17 -2.95 -4.30
N GLY A 367 40.05 -1.88 -3.52
CA GLY A 367 39.38 -0.63 -3.91
C GLY A 367 37.91 -0.54 -3.52
N SER A 368 37.32 -1.63 -3.01
CA SER A 368 35.99 -1.66 -2.37
C SER A 368 36.12 -1.61 -0.84
N VAL A 369 34.99 -1.41 -0.17
CA VAL A 369 34.84 -1.52 1.29
C VAL A 369 33.73 -2.51 1.62
N LEU A 370 33.84 -3.15 2.78
CA LEU A 370 32.71 -3.77 3.47
C LEU A 370 32.13 -2.72 4.44
N PRO A 371 30.93 -2.19 4.17
CA PRO A 371 30.27 -1.30 5.12
C PRO A 371 29.84 -2.10 6.37
N LEU A 372 29.97 -1.45 7.52
CA LEU A 372 29.52 -1.91 8.82
C LEU A 372 28.58 -0.84 9.40
N GLU A 373 27.90 -1.14 10.51
CA GLU A 373 26.98 -0.18 11.11
C GLU A 373 27.73 0.98 11.81
N GLU A 374 27.02 2.05 12.15
CA GLU A 374 27.56 3.26 12.81
C GLU A 374 28.70 3.98 12.05
N GLY A 375 28.74 3.84 10.72
CA GLY A 375 29.70 4.56 9.86
C GLY A 375 31.08 3.89 9.77
N TYR A 376 31.21 2.66 10.25
CA TYR A 376 32.43 1.87 10.12
C TYR A 376 32.58 1.23 8.72
N GLU A 377 33.82 1.14 8.22
CA GLU A 377 34.13 0.58 6.89
C GLU A 377 35.45 -0.23 6.93
N LEU A 378 35.37 -1.55 6.71
CA LEU A 378 36.53 -2.44 6.62
C LEU A 378 37.04 -2.50 5.16
N ARG A 379 38.35 -2.30 4.95
CA ARG A 379 38.96 -2.23 3.59
C ARG A 379 40.27 -2.99 3.47
N ILE A 380 40.50 -3.58 2.30
CA ILE A 380 41.81 -4.14 1.92
C ILE A 380 42.80 -2.99 1.72
N LYS A 381 43.88 -2.97 2.52
CA LYS A 381 45.04 -2.09 2.28
C LYS A 381 46.00 -2.73 1.29
N GLN A 382 46.31 -4.00 1.49
CA GLN A 382 47.25 -4.79 0.69
C GLN A 382 47.01 -6.28 0.93
N ILE A 383 47.33 -7.14 -0.05
CA ILE A 383 47.49 -8.59 0.13
C ILE A 383 48.98 -8.93 -0.03
N ASP A 384 49.46 -9.92 0.74
CA ASP A 384 50.85 -10.39 0.71
C ASP A 384 51.20 -11.04 -0.64
N ILE A 385 52.50 -11.10 -0.94
CA ILE A 385 53.04 -11.58 -2.23
C ILE A 385 52.71 -13.08 -2.43
N ASP A 386 52.72 -13.86 -1.35
CA ASP A 386 52.34 -15.28 -1.35
C ASP A 386 50.80 -15.48 -1.38
N GLY A 387 50.02 -14.40 -1.38
CA GLY A 387 48.56 -14.41 -1.51
C GLY A 387 47.78 -14.89 -0.27
N ASN A 388 48.46 -15.31 0.79
CA ASN A 388 47.89 -15.98 1.95
C ASN A 388 47.56 -15.05 3.14
N LYS A 389 47.84 -13.74 3.06
CA LYS A 389 47.62 -12.79 4.17
C LYS A 389 47.11 -11.45 3.66
N VAL A 390 46.22 -10.83 4.43
CA VAL A 390 45.67 -9.50 4.12
C VAL A 390 46.09 -8.49 5.18
N TYR A 391 46.53 -7.32 4.75
CA TYR A 391 46.55 -6.12 5.58
C TYR A 391 45.20 -5.41 5.43
N LEU A 392 44.39 -5.43 6.48
CA LEU A 392 43.10 -4.76 6.56
C LEU A 392 43.23 -3.44 7.31
N GLY A 393 42.43 -2.45 6.93
CA GLY A 393 42.21 -1.24 7.72
C GLY A 393 40.73 -1.03 7.97
N LEU A 394 40.40 -0.64 9.19
CA LEU A 394 39.08 -0.17 9.60
C LEU A 394 39.09 1.36 9.60
N ALA A 395 38.08 1.96 8.99
CA ALA A 395 37.79 3.38 9.14
C ALA A 395 36.46 3.58 9.87
N LYS A 396 36.27 4.77 10.45
CA LYS A 396 34.97 5.32 10.82
C LYS A 396 34.80 6.68 10.15
N ASP A 397 33.64 6.93 9.54
CA ASP A 397 33.31 8.19 8.86
C ASP A 397 34.35 8.64 7.80
N GLY A 398 35.09 7.67 7.25
CA GLY A 398 36.17 7.86 6.27
C GLY A 398 37.58 8.02 6.85
N GLU A 399 37.75 8.22 8.16
CA GLU A 399 39.07 8.30 8.83
C GLU A 399 39.51 6.92 9.37
N GLU A 400 40.78 6.55 9.17
CA GLU A 400 41.32 5.25 9.62
C GLU A 400 41.53 5.23 11.14
N VAL A 401 40.89 4.27 11.81
CA VAL A 401 40.91 4.11 13.27
C VAL A 401 41.76 2.93 13.75
N ASP A 402 41.98 1.93 12.89
CA ASP A 402 42.75 0.72 13.19
C ASP A 402 43.20 0.04 11.89
N SER A 403 44.32 -0.68 11.92
CA SER A 403 44.73 -1.55 10.81
C SER A 403 45.64 -2.70 11.27
N LYS A 404 45.35 -3.91 10.77
CA LYS A 404 45.95 -5.17 11.24
C LYS A 404 46.21 -6.13 10.07
N VAL A 405 47.28 -6.91 10.18
CA VAL A 405 47.58 -8.01 9.24
C VAL A 405 46.95 -9.30 9.76
N ILE A 406 46.07 -9.88 8.97
CA ILE A 406 45.28 -11.08 9.28
C ILE A 406 45.81 -12.25 8.45
N SER A 407 45.85 -13.44 9.06
CA SER A 407 46.39 -14.67 8.47
C SER A 407 45.40 -15.83 8.74
N PRO A 408 44.74 -16.41 7.72
CA PRO A 408 43.70 -17.43 7.84
C PRO A 408 44.26 -18.82 8.21
N ASP A 409 45.25 -18.87 9.11
CA ASP A 409 45.94 -20.08 9.56
C ASP A 409 45.19 -20.81 10.70
N ASN A 410 44.38 -20.07 11.48
CA ASN A 410 43.56 -20.54 12.61
C ASN A 410 42.63 -19.41 13.08
N LEU A 411 41.57 -19.75 13.81
CA LEU A 411 40.54 -18.81 14.31
C LEU A 411 41.10 -17.49 14.89
N LYS A 412 42.13 -17.54 15.76
CA LYS A 412 42.66 -16.34 16.44
C LYS A 412 43.43 -15.41 15.50
N SER A 413 44.05 -15.93 14.45
CA SER A 413 44.78 -15.12 13.45
C SER A 413 43.96 -14.80 12.21
N ALA A 414 42.87 -15.54 11.98
CA ALA A 414 41.86 -15.31 10.95
C ALA A 414 40.85 -14.23 11.38
N THR A 415 40.56 -14.10 12.67
CA THR A 415 39.63 -13.10 13.20
C THR A 415 40.32 -11.73 13.34
N TYR A 416 39.94 -10.78 12.48
CA TYR A 416 40.17 -9.36 12.74
C TYR A 416 39.39 -8.94 13.99
N LYS A 417 40.02 -8.23 14.92
CA LYS A 417 39.35 -7.60 16.07
C LYS A 417 39.73 -6.14 16.19
N TYR A 418 38.73 -5.27 16.25
CA TYR A 418 38.87 -3.89 16.72
C TYR A 418 38.47 -3.84 18.20
N GLU A 419 39.41 -3.42 19.04
CA GLU A 419 39.30 -3.42 20.49
C GLU A 419 39.40 -1.97 20.99
N VAL A 420 38.50 -1.57 21.87
CA VAL A 420 38.47 -0.24 22.51
C VAL A 420 38.56 -0.38 24.04
N GLU A 421 39.11 0.62 24.71
CA GLU A 421 39.25 0.60 26.16
C GLU A 421 37.91 0.93 26.83
N ILE A 422 37.29 -0.05 27.49
CA ILE A 422 36.09 0.12 28.31
C ILE A 422 36.48 -0.17 29.76
N SER A 423 36.34 0.83 30.64
CA SER A 423 36.65 0.72 32.09
C SER A 423 38.04 0.10 32.39
N GLY A 424 39.06 0.45 31.60
CA GLY A 424 40.42 -0.08 31.73
C GLY A 424 40.63 -1.49 31.16
N LYS A 425 39.70 -1.98 30.34
CA LYS A 425 39.75 -3.30 29.68
C LYS A 425 39.67 -3.11 28.16
N ASP A 426 40.67 -3.59 27.44
CA ASP A 426 40.55 -3.80 26.00
C ASP A 426 39.37 -4.74 25.73
N THR A 427 38.38 -4.26 24.97
CA THR A 427 37.11 -4.94 24.69
C THR A 427 36.85 -4.93 23.18
N PRO A 428 36.70 -6.09 22.52
CA PRO A 428 36.30 -6.18 21.12
C PRO A 428 34.92 -5.58 20.88
N ILE A 429 34.80 -4.66 19.92
CA ILE A 429 33.49 -4.12 19.48
C ILE A 429 33.16 -4.42 18.02
N ILE A 430 34.16 -4.73 17.19
CA ILE A 430 33.98 -5.28 15.84
C ILE A 430 34.89 -6.50 15.69
N MET A 431 34.33 -7.60 15.22
CA MET A 431 35.05 -8.82 14.84
C MET A 431 34.69 -9.22 13.41
N ALA A 432 35.67 -9.66 12.63
CA ALA A 432 35.46 -10.19 11.28
C ALA A 432 36.35 -11.41 11.04
N HIS A 433 35.75 -12.58 10.82
CA HIS A 433 36.48 -13.81 10.50
C HIS A 433 36.84 -13.82 9.01
N ILE A 434 38.11 -14.06 8.71
CA ILE A 434 38.63 -14.13 7.33
C ILE A 434 38.96 -15.58 7.01
N SER A 435 38.07 -16.30 6.32
CA SER A 435 38.34 -17.68 5.91
C SER A 435 39.24 -17.81 4.69
N ASN A 436 39.26 -16.81 3.79
CA ASN A 436 40.05 -16.89 2.58
C ASN A 436 40.65 -15.54 2.15
N VAL A 437 41.86 -15.61 1.60
CA VAL A 437 42.58 -14.49 0.97
C VAL A 437 43.04 -14.97 -0.40
N PHE A 438 42.68 -14.24 -1.45
CA PHE A 438 43.03 -14.59 -2.83
C PHE A 438 43.72 -13.42 -3.54
N SER A 439 44.86 -13.71 -4.16
CA SER A 439 45.65 -12.76 -4.93
C SER A 439 45.92 -13.29 -6.34
N SER A 440 45.80 -12.40 -7.32
CA SER A 440 46.11 -12.66 -8.73
C SER A 440 46.69 -11.41 -9.38
N VAL A 441 47.19 -11.54 -10.61
CA VAL A 441 47.82 -10.44 -11.37
C VAL A 441 46.89 -9.26 -11.67
N GLU A 442 45.57 -9.45 -11.63
CA GLU A 442 44.57 -8.43 -11.99
C GLU A 442 43.51 -8.19 -10.89
N SER A 443 43.46 -9.03 -9.84
CA SER A 443 42.44 -8.95 -8.80
C SER A 443 42.90 -9.57 -7.48
N ALA A 444 42.58 -8.87 -6.39
CA ALA A 444 42.88 -9.26 -5.02
C ALA A 444 41.60 -9.12 -4.19
N LEU A 445 41.15 -10.22 -3.59
CA LEU A 445 39.90 -10.33 -2.84
C LEU A 445 40.09 -11.10 -1.53
N VAL A 446 39.16 -10.88 -0.61
CA VAL A 446 39.15 -11.46 0.74
C VAL A 446 37.72 -11.88 1.07
N THR A 447 37.55 -13.12 1.51
CA THR A 447 36.27 -13.66 1.98
C THR A 447 36.17 -13.44 3.48
N VAL A 448 35.01 -12.91 3.90
CA VAL A 448 34.59 -12.75 5.29
C VAL A 448 33.36 -13.61 5.48
N ASP A 449 33.35 -14.51 6.46
CA ASP A 449 32.27 -15.47 6.72
C ASP A 449 31.87 -15.53 8.20
N GLY A 450 32.28 -14.52 8.96
CA GLY A 450 31.79 -14.25 10.30
C GLY A 450 31.91 -12.76 10.59
N LEU A 451 30.83 -12.12 11.02
CA LEU A 451 30.78 -10.70 11.37
C LEU A 451 30.05 -10.51 12.70
N PHE A 452 30.70 -9.80 13.63
CA PHE A 452 30.07 -9.37 14.88
C PHE A 452 30.38 -7.89 15.13
N GLN A 453 29.35 -7.12 15.49
CA GLN A 453 29.49 -5.72 15.89
C GLN A 453 28.54 -5.39 17.04
N ILE A 454 29.06 -4.70 18.05
CA ILE A 454 28.26 -4.01 19.08
C ILE A 454 28.47 -2.50 18.96
N SER A 455 27.46 -1.73 19.37
CA SER A 455 27.47 -0.27 19.28
C SER A 455 28.66 0.36 20.02
N ASP A 456 29.28 1.37 19.40
CA ASP A 456 30.32 2.20 20.05
C ASP A 456 29.73 3.21 21.05
N THR A 457 28.41 3.40 21.01
CA THR A 457 27.62 4.06 22.06
C THR A 457 27.12 3.05 23.10
N TYR A 458 26.70 3.52 24.28
CA TYR A 458 26.16 2.66 25.33
C TYR A 458 25.04 3.31 26.15
N THR A 459 24.08 2.51 26.58
CA THR A 459 23.12 2.84 27.64
C THR A 459 23.84 2.67 28.98
N SER A 460 23.83 3.71 29.83
CA SER A 460 24.32 3.58 31.23
C SER A 460 23.30 2.83 32.07
N VAL A 461 23.76 2.03 33.03
CA VAL A 461 22.89 1.47 34.07
C VAL A 461 23.63 1.44 35.41
N GLU A 462 23.20 2.29 36.34
CA GLU A 462 23.88 2.57 37.62
C GLU A 462 22.87 2.42 38.78
N ASP A 463 23.31 1.98 39.97
CA ASP A 463 22.44 1.87 41.16
C ASP A 463 21.75 3.22 41.46
N GLY A 464 20.42 3.22 41.47
CA GLY A 464 19.60 4.42 41.66
C GLY A 464 19.22 5.18 40.38
N ASP A 465 19.57 4.70 39.18
CA ASP A 465 19.05 5.27 37.91
C ASP A 465 17.51 5.11 37.83
N GLU A 466 16.81 6.18 37.44
CA GLU A 466 15.35 6.22 37.30
C GLU A 466 14.91 6.06 35.83
N TYR A 467 14.10 5.04 35.57
CA TYR A 467 13.47 4.69 34.30
C TYR A 467 11.95 4.86 34.39
N GLU A 468 11.50 6.10 34.19
CA GLU A 468 10.11 6.56 34.25
C GLU A 468 9.35 6.30 35.56
N LYS A 469 8.82 5.10 35.80
CA LYS A 469 8.18 4.72 37.09
C LYS A 469 9.03 3.75 37.93
N MET A 470 10.05 3.16 37.32
CA MET A 470 10.91 2.14 37.92
C MET A 470 12.31 2.68 38.14
N LYS A 471 13.07 2.05 39.03
CA LYS A 471 14.40 2.53 39.45
C LYS A 471 15.30 1.35 39.75
N VAL A 472 16.57 1.46 39.34
CA VAL A 472 17.59 0.43 39.55
C VAL A 472 17.93 0.32 41.04
N VAL A 473 17.85 -0.89 41.58
CA VAL A 473 18.18 -1.20 42.99
C VAL A 473 19.40 -2.11 43.14
N SER A 474 19.83 -2.76 42.06
CA SER A 474 21.00 -3.64 42.02
C SER A 474 21.55 -3.77 40.60
N VAL A 475 22.84 -3.52 40.42
CA VAL A 475 23.62 -3.84 39.21
C VAL A 475 24.75 -4.81 39.57
N SER A 476 24.90 -5.89 38.81
CA SER A 476 25.89 -6.95 39.07
C SER A 476 26.47 -7.53 37.78
N ASP A 477 27.48 -8.41 37.88
CA ASP A 477 27.93 -9.20 36.72
C ASP A 477 26.88 -10.20 36.22
N GLN A 478 25.91 -10.56 37.07
CA GLN A 478 24.80 -11.45 36.74
C GLN A 478 23.62 -10.73 36.06
N GLY A 479 23.43 -9.42 36.25
CA GLY A 479 22.21 -8.75 35.78
C GLY A 479 21.84 -7.46 36.52
N VAL A 480 20.60 -7.02 36.29
CA VAL A 480 20.01 -5.76 36.80
C VAL A 480 18.66 -6.03 37.44
N GLU A 481 18.40 -5.41 38.59
CA GLU A 481 17.10 -5.42 39.28
C GLU A 481 16.56 -3.99 39.46
N MET A 482 15.24 -3.83 39.31
CA MET A 482 14.53 -2.55 39.39
C MET A 482 13.21 -2.70 40.16
N GLU A 483 12.79 -1.67 40.91
CA GLU A 483 11.49 -1.60 41.59
C GLU A 483 10.78 -0.25 41.37
N ASN A 484 9.49 -0.15 41.69
CA ASN A 484 8.76 1.12 41.63
C ASN A 484 8.87 1.94 42.92
N ASP A 485 9.58 3.07 42.83
CA ASP A 485 9.79 4.02 43.94
C ASP A 485 8.49 4.74 44.40
N ASN A 486 7.41 4.63 43.63
CA ASN A 486 6.09 5.19 43.91
C ASN A 486 4.98 4.22 43.45
N SER A 487 3.80 4.29 44.08
CA SER A 487 2.66 3.45 43.72
C SER A 487 2.07 3.79 42.35
N ILE A 488 1.51 2.77 41.67
CA ILE A 488 1.04 2.84 40.29
C ILE A 488 -0.46 2.51 40.25
N THR A 489 -1.29 3.47 39.87
CA THR A 489 -2.73 3.26 39.71
C THR A 489 -3.06 2.65 38.34
N LEU A 490 -3.68 1.46 38.37
CA LEU A 490 -4.30 0.78 37.23
C LEU A 490 -5.67 1.42 36.95
N ARG A 491 -5.63 2.62 36.35
CA ARG A 491 -6.84 3.35 35.93
C ARG A 491 -7.50 2.62 34.76
N LYS A 492 -8.83 2.60 34.77
CA LYS A 492 -9.67 2.13 33.66
C LYS A 492 -9.31 2.80 32.34
N GLY A 493 -9.51 2.10 31.21
CA GLY A 493 -9.34 2.62 29.85
C GLY A 493 -7.99 3.27 29.60
N SER A 494 -6.89 2.75 30.17
CA SER A 494 -5.61 3.46 30.16
C SER A 494 -4.37 2.60 29.91
N THR A 495 -3.47 3.12 29.06
CA THR A 495 -2.11 2.61 28.94
C THR A 495 -1.17 3.33 29.92
N SER A 496 -0.85 2.66 31.03
CA SER A 496 0.07 3.13 32.05
C SER A 496 1.51 2.72 31.73
N LYS A 497 2.26 3.60 31.05
CA LYS A 497 3.71 3.43 30.82
C LYS A 497 4.46 3.09 32.11
N ILE A 498 5.43 2.17 32.05
CA ILE A 498 6.27 1.71 33.17
C ILE A 498 7.71 2.20 32.98
N PHE A 499 8.36 1.77 31.89
CA PHE A 499 9.71 2.18 31.45
C PHE A 499 9.85 2.06 29.93
N GLY A 500 10.70 2.86 29.28
CA GLY A 500 11.16 2.62 27.90
C GLY A 500 10.04 2.64 26.86
N ASN A 501 9.65 1.48 26.34
CA ASN A 501 8.44 1.30 25.51
C ASN A 501 7.39 0.41 26.19
N VAL A 502 7.64 -0.08 27.41
CA VAL A 502 6.77 -1.02 28.13
C VAL A 502 5.78 -0.27 29.02
N GLY A 503 4.51 -0.68 28.99
CA GLY A 503 3.44 -0.18 29.85
C GLY A 503 2.47 -1.29 30.23
N PHE A 504 1.51 -1.00 31.10
CA PHE A 504 0.32 -1.83 31.29
C PHE A 504 -0.85 -1.22 30.52
N LEU A 505 -1.48 -1.98 29.64
CA LEU A 505 -2.83 -1.69 29.13
C LEU A 505 -3.83 -2.20 30.16
N VAL A 506 -4.78 -1.35 30.58
CA VAL A 506 -5.73 -1.63 31.67
C VAL A 506 -7.16 -1.42 31.19
N ALA A 507 -8.02 -2.41 31.44
CA ALA A 507 -9.40 -2.43 30.97
C ALA A 507 -10.30 -1.31 31.53
N ASP A 508 -11.20 -0.76 30.71
CA ASP A 508 -12.40 -0.04 31.17
C ASP A 508 -13.54 -1.00 31.59
N ALA A 509 -13.21 -1.83 32.57
CA ALA A 509 -14.15 -2.70 33.28
C ALA A 509 -14.15 -2.38 34.77
N ASP A 510 -15.20 -2.75 35.51
CA ASP A 510 -15.17 -2.67 36.99
C ASP A 510 -14.19 -3.69 37.59
N GLU A 511 -14.14 -4.90 37.02
CA GLU A 511 -13.16 -5.95 37.29
C GLU A 511 -11.76 -5.55 36.81
N ILE A 512 -10.72 -5.94 37.56
CA ILE A 512 -9.35 -5.61 37.19
C ILE A 512 -8.81 -6.60 36.15
N ARG A 513 -8.73 -6.16 34.89
CA ARG A 513 -7.99 -6.81 33.81
C ARG A 513 -6.87 -5.90 33.31
N PHE A 514 -5.65 -6.42 33.16
CA PHE A 514 -4.54 -5.68 32.55
C PHE A 514 -3.45 -6.61 32.00
N ALA A 515 -2.70 -6.13 30.99
CA ALA A 515 -1.57 -6.85 30.39
C ALA A 515 -0.38 -5.91 30.18
N PRO A 516 0.87 -6.37 30.34
CA PRO A 516 2.02 -5.64 29.85
C PRO A 516 1.96 -5.57 28.31
N VAL A 517 2.35 -4.44 27.76
CA VAL A 517 2.38 -4.16 26.32
C VAL A 517 3.66 -3.42 25.97
N VAL A 518 4.18 -3.63 24.76
CA VAL A 518 5.31 -2.84 24.22
C VAL A 518 4.80 -1.96 23.10
N GLN A 519 4.97 -0.64 23.25
CA GLN A 519 4.72 0.32 22.19
C GLN A 519 5.71 0.08 21.05
N ARG A 520 5.18 -0.47 19.95
CA ARG A 520 5.89 -0.76 18.69
C ARG A 520 5.13 -0.04 17.57
N ALA A 521 5.86 0.44 16.56
CA ALA A 521 5.31 1.16 15.41
C ALA A 521 5.64 0.42 14.11
N GLY A 522 4.78 0.54 13.09
CA GLY A 522 4.92 -0.23 11.86
C GLY A 522 4.61 -1.71 12.05
N THR A 523 5.02 -2.52 11.07
CA THR A 523 4.69 -3.95 11.03
C THR A 523 5.72 -4.77 11.83
N TYR A 524 5.25 -5.61 12.75
CA TYR A 524 6.08 -6.51 13.56
C TYR A 524 5.38 -7.85 13.81
N ASP A 525 6.18 -8.91 13.96
CA ASP A 525 5.69 -10.23 14.34
C ASP A 525 5.58 -10.38 15.86
N VAL A 526 4.61 -11.18 16.27
CA VAL A 526 4.15 -11.38 17.66
C VAL A 526 4.04 -12.88 17.88
N ARG A 527 4.75 -13.43 18.87
CA ARG A 527 4.72 -14.88 19.20
C ARG A 527 3.66 -15.22 20.24
N GLY A 528 3.15 -16.45 20.18
CA GLY A 528 2.47 -17.10 21.30
C GLY A 528 3.45 -17.74 22.28
N THR A 529 2.91 -18.38 23.33
CA THR A 529 3.71 -19.19 24.25
C THR A 529 4.51 -20.24 23.48
N VAL A 530 5.80 -20.31 23.80
CA VAL A 530 6.76 -21.23 23.19
C VAL A 530 6.64 -22.60 23.84
N ILE A 531 6.53 -23.64 23.02
CA ILE A 531 6.42 -25.03 23.47
C ILE A 531 7.58 -25.88 22.98
N ASN A 532 7.76 -27.01 23.65
CA ASN A 532 8.76 -28.01 23.31
C ASN A 532 8.06 -29.24 22.70
N PRO A 533 8.00 -29.41 21.38
CA PRO A 533 7.24 -30.50 20.76
C PRO A 533 7.81 -31.89 21.10
N SER A 534 9.06 -31.97 21.56
CA SER A 534 9.67 -33.21 22.06
C SER A 534 9.17 -33.62 23.46
N LYS A 535 8.42 -32.75 24.16
CA LYS A 535 7.87 -32.94 25.51
C LYS A 535 6.35 -32.71 25.57
N THR A 536 5.80 -31.92 24.65
CA THR A 536 4.40 -31.52 24.56
C THR A 536 3.74 -32.23 23.37
N SER A 537 2.82 -33.16 23.64
CA SER A 537 2.09 -33.91 22.59
C SER A 537 0.82 -33.22 22.11
N GLU A 538 0.29 -32.28 22.88
CA GLU A 538 -0.88 -31.46 22.53
C GLU A 538 -0.74 -30.10 23.23
N PHE A 539 -1.10 -29.01 22.54
CA PHE A 539 -1.14 -27.67 23.11
C PHE A 539 -2.23 -26.82 22.46
N THR A 540 -2.76 -25.85 23.20
CA THR A 540 -3.79 -24.92 22.74
C THR A 540 -3.36 -23.47 22.96
N TRP A 541 -3.24 -22.71 21.87
CA TRP A 541 -3.11 -21.27 21.92
C TRP A 541 -4.48 -20.60 21.90
N THR A 542 -4.62 -19.54 22.69
CA THR A 542 -5.80 -18.69 22.87
C THR A 542 -5.32 -17.25 23.06
N PRO A 543 -6.17 -16.21 23.02
CA PRO A 543 -5.69 -14.82 23.07
C PRO A 543 -5.07 -14.44 24.43
N TYR A 544 -5.32 -15.26 25.46
CA TYR A 544 -4.68 -15.21 26.77
C TYR A 544 -3.22 -15.64 26.77
N ASN A 545 -2.77 -16.52 25.86
CA ASN A 545 -1.37 -16.98 25.76
C ASN A 545 -0.75 -16.75 24.37
N PHE A 546 -1.48 -16.12 23.46
CA PHE A 546 -1.01 -15.69 22.15
C PHE A 546 -1.47 -14.25 21.85
N GLU A 547 -0.56 -13.30 22.04
CA GLU A 547 -0.74 -11.87 21.75
C GLU A 547 -1.02 -11.58 20.27
N GLY A 548 -0.84 -12.58 19.40
CA GLY A 548 -1.17 -12.50 17.99
C GLY A 548 -2.68 -12.48 17.72
N PHE A 549 -3.50 -13.18 18.49
CA PHE A 549 -4.94 -13.22 18.24
C PHE A 549 -5.66 -11.89 18.53
N TYR A 550 -6.88 -11.76 18.01
CA TYR A 550 -7.80 -10.72 18.46
C TYR A 550 -8.20 -10.96 19.92
N TYR A 551 -8.21 -9.87 20.70
CA TYR A 551 -8.67 -9.85 22.08
C TYR A 551 -9.13 -8.44 22.46
N ASP A 552 -10.35 -8.36 22.97
CA ASP A 552 -10.90 -7.17 23.62
C ASP A 552 -10.62 -7.22 25.12
N ILE A 553 -9.89 -6.23 25.64
CA ILE A 553 -9.50 -6.22 27.07
C ILE A 553 -10.61 -5.68 27.97
N ASP A 554 -11.52 -4.88 27.42
CA ASP A 554 -12.58 -4.21 28.16
C ASP A 554 -13.74 -5.17 28.38
N ASP A 555 -14.13 -5.94 27.36
CA ASP A 555 -15.16 -6.98 27.46
C ASP A 555 -14.64 -8.41 27.79
N ASP A 556 -13.32 -8.64 27.89
CA ASP A 556 -12.68 -9.98 28.05
C ASP A 556 -13.02 -10.95 26.88
N VAL A 557 -13.30 -10.38 25.70
CA VAL A 557 -13.72 -11.13 24.51
C VAL A 557 -12.51 -11.58 23.70
N GLY A 558 -12.33 -12.89 23.63
CA GLY A 558 -11.30 -13.56 22.82
C GLY A 558 -11.89 -14.78 22.14
N THR A 559 -11.86 -14.79 20.82
CA THR A 559 -12.66 -15.71 19.98
C THR A 559 -11.86 -16.82 19.32
N GLU A 560 -10.56 -16.59 19.06
CA GLU A 560 -9.69 -17.51 18.33
C GLU A 560 -9.05 -18.60 19.20
N VAL A 561 -9.01 -19.83 18.70
CA VAL A 561 -8.34 -20.99 19.32
C VAL A 561 -7.54 -21.74 18.28
N LEU A 562 -6.26 -22.05 18.56
CA LEU A 562 -5.43 -22.92 17.75
C LEU A 562 -4.90 -24.09 18.59
N GLN A 563 -5.39 -25.30 18.32
CA GLN A 563 -4.94 -26.53 18.95
C GLN A 563 -4.02 -27.30 18.01
N ALA A 564 -2.85 -27.74 18.51
CA ALA A 564 -1.92 -28.59 17.77
C ALA A 564 -1.66 -29.90 18.51
N LYS A 565 -1.87 -31.03 17.82
CA LYS A 565 -1.48 -32.38 18.25
C LYS A 565 -0.20 -32.80 17.54
N ILE A 566 0.79 -33.25 18.30
CA ILE A 566 2.18 -33.31 17.88
C ILE A 566 2.66 -34.76 17.89
N SER A 567 2.68 -35.35 16.69
CA SER A 567 3.10 -36.73 16.47
C SER A 567 4.63 -36.87 16.54
N GLY A 568 5.11 -37.37 17.69
CA GLY A 568 6.52 -37.72 17.89
C GLY A 568 7.49 -36.54 17.78
N GLY A 569 7.05 -35.35 18.22
CA GLY A 569 7.88 -34.13 18.30
C GLY A 569 8.46 -33.60 17.00
N THR A 570 8.00 -34.10 15.84
CA THR A 570 8.63 -33.86 14.52
C THR A 570 7.64 -33.55 13.40
N LYS A 571 6.34 -33.71 13.66
CA LYS A 571 5.25 -33.36 12.74
C LYS A 571 3.94 -33.14 13.50
N ILE A 572 3.02 -32.47 12.82
CA ILE A 572 1.58 -32.50 13.08
C ILE A 572 0.96 -33.28 11.90
N ASP A 573 0.11 -34.26 12.16
CA ASP A 573 -0.52 -35.04 11.09
C ASP A 573 -1.67 -34.28 10.43
N GLU A 574 -2.21 -34.81 9.33
CA GLU A 574 -3.39 -34.25 8.68
C GLU A 574 -4.56 -34.16 9.68
N LYS A 575 -5.23 -32.99 9.74
CA LYS A 575 -6.30 -32.66 10.71
C LYS A 575 -5.92 -32.50 12.19
N ASP A 576 -4.65 -32.67 12.56
CA ASP A 576 -4.18 -32.53 13.95
C ASP A 576 -3.75 -31.10 14.33
N LEU A 577 -3.71 -30.16 13.39
CA LEU A 577 -3.75 -28.71 13.65
C LEU A 577 -5.17 -28.23 13.39
N ILE A 578 -5.82 -27.72 14.43
CA ILE A 578 -7.23 -27.31 14.42
C ILE A 578 -7.29 -25.84 14.81
N TYR A 579 -7.84 -25.00 13.93
CA TYR A 579 -8.18 -23.61 14.25
C TYR A 579 -9.69 -23.50 14.40
N LYS A 580 -10.14 -22.75 15.40
CA LYS A 580 -11.54 -22.41 15.64
C LYS A 580 -11.68 -20.93 15.93
N THR A 581 -12.81 -20.36 15.54
CA THR A 581 -13.23 -19.04 15.99
C THR A 581 -14.75 -18.95 16.00
N SER A 582 -15.32 -18.27 17.00
CA SER A 582 -16.77 -18.17 17.25
C SER A 582 -17.15 -16.72 17.55
N PRO A 583 -18.33 -16.23 17.11
CA PRO A 583 -18.76 -14.87 17.39
C PRO A 583 -18.98 -14.62 18.87
N GLN A 584 -18.64 -13.43 19.35
CA GLN A 584 -18.95 -12.96 20.71
C GLN A 584 -19.37 -11.48 20.70
N PRO A 585 -20.28 -11.04 21.59
CA PRO A 585 -20.79 -9.68 21.60
C PRO A 585 -19.83 -8.71 22.33
N VAL A 586 -19.38 -7.65 21.64
CA VAL A 586 -18.61 -6.53 22.20
C VAL A 586 -19.40 -5.22 22.13
N LYS A 587 -19.11 -4.28 23.03
CA LYS A 587 -19.65 -2.92 22.95
C LYS A 587 -19.17 -2.19 21.68
N PHE A 588 -19.98 -1.24 21.20
CA PHE A 588 -19.46 -0.13 20.41
C PHE A 588 -18.80 0.89 21.35
N GLU A 589 -17.83 1.66 20.86
CA GLU A 589 -17.26 2.79 21.63
C GLU A 589 -18.36 3.82 21.97
N PHE A 590 -19.28 4.07 21.04
CA PHE A 590 -20.50 4.85 21.28
C PHE A 590 -21.55 3.99 22.01
N GLU A 591 -21.48 3.94 23.35
CA GLU A 591 -22.25 3.02 24.22
C GLU A 591 -23.76 2.92 23.90
N ASP A 592 -24.41 4.02 23.51
CA ASP A 592 -25.85 4.07 23.22
C ASP A 592 -26.27 3.23 21.99
N TRP A 593 -25.32 2.80 21.14
CA TRP A 593 -25.57 1.82 20.09
C TRP A 593 -25.65 0.37 20.61
N GLY A 594 -25.21 0.11 21.83
CA GLY A 594 -25.25 -1.20 22.49
C GLY A 594 -24.06 -2.08 22.15
N LYS A 595 -24.30 -3.22 21.48
CA LYS A 595 -23.27 -4.19 21.09
C LYS A 595 -23.43 -4.67 19.65
N TYR A 596 -22.38 -5.28 19.12
CA TYR A 596 -22.38 -6.09 17.90
C TYR A 596 -21.56 -7.37 18.13
N ASP A 597 -21.72 -8.36 17.25
CA ASP A 597 -20.92 -9.58 17.31
C ASP A 597 -19.62 -9.41 16.51
N VAL A 598 -18.50 -9.70 17.17
CA VAL A 598 -17.16 -9.71 16.60
C VAL A 598 -16.66 -11.15 16.48
N ILE A 599 -15.89 -11.42 15.43
CA ILE A 599 -15.15 -12.67 15.27
C ILE A 599 -13.69 -12.34 14.94
N GLY A 600 -12.76 -13.08 15.55
CA GLY A 600 -11.33 -12.98 15.23
C GLY A 600 -11.05 -13.94 14.09
N PHE A 601 -10.44 -13.48 13.00
CA PHE A 601 -10.05 -14.36 11.89
C PHE A 601 -8.64 -14.04 11.43
N MET A 602 -7.78 -15.05 11.36
CA MET A 602 -6.35 -14.90 11.11
C MET A 602 -5.71 -13.74 11.92
N ALA A 603 -5.93 -13.71 13.24
CA ALA A 603 -5.39 -12.67 14.13
C ALA A 603 -5.93 -11.22 13.94
N ASP A 604 -6.92 -10.98 13.08
CA ASP A 604 -7.54 -9.66 12.85
C ASP A 604 -9.01 -9.57 13.33
N LYS A 605 -9.52 -8.36 13.57
CA LYS A 605 -10.89 -8.06 14.03
C LYS A 605 -11.87 -8.00 12.85
N TYR A 606 -12.84 -8.92 12.80
CA TYR A 606 -13.91 -8.94 11.79
C TYR A 606 -15.29 -8.77 12.43
N PHE A 607 -16.19 -8.12 11.68
CA PHE A 607 -17.61 -8.06 11.97
C PHE A 607 -18.26 -9.42 11.70
N ALA A 608 -19.06 -9.90 12.64
CA ALA A 608 -19.80 -11.17 12.53
C ALA A 608 -21.32 -10.98 12.47
N GLY A 609 -21.86 -9.87 13.00
CA GLY A 609 -23.29 -9.62 12.99
C GLY A 609 -23.76 -8.45 13.86
N TYR A 610 -25.02 -8.08 13.70
CA TYR A 610 -25.76 -7.28 14.68
C TYR A 610 -26.68 -8.20 15.46
N ASN A 611 -26.74 -8.00 16.77
CA ASN A 611 -27.41 -8.90 17.71
C ASN A 611 -28.57 -8.19 18.42
N ASN A 612 -29.29 -8.90 19.30
CA ASN A 612 -30.41 -8.32 20.06
C ASN A 612 -29.99 -7.23 21.08
N GLU A 613 -28.69 -7.03 21.31
CA GLU A 613 -28.14 -5.90 22.05
C GLU A 613 -27.79 -4.70 21.16
N THR A 614 -27.78 -4.82 19.83
CA THR A 614 -27.66 -3.67 18.90
C THR A 614 -28.92 -2.79 18.96
N LYS A 615 -28.75 -1.45 19.00
CA LYS A 615 -29.87 -0.50 19.16
C LYS A 615 -30.32 0.16 17.85
N PHE A 616 -29.43 0.28 16.86
CA PHE A 616 -29.72 1.00 15.60
C PHE A 616 -29.96 0.10 14.38
N ALA A 617 -29.61 -1.18 14.46
CA ALA A 617 -29.82 -2.19 13.42
C ALA A 617 -30.95 -3.15 13.83
N ASP A 618 -31.23 -4.11 12.95
CA ASP A 618 -32.04 -5.28 13.24
C ASP A 618 -31.09 -6.50 13.19
N GLU A 619 -31.43 -7.63 13.82
CA GLU A 619 -30.52 -8.79 13.96
C GLU A 619 -30.07 -9.36 12.59
N VAL A 620 -28.77 -9.65 12.44
CA VAL A 620 -28.16 -10.21 11.20
C VAL A 620 -26.88 -10.99 11.53
N SER A 621 -26.65 -12.11 10.85
CA SER A 621 -25.41 -12.93 10.92
C SER A 621 -24.71 -12.88 9.56
N SER A 622 -23.43 -12.49 9.51
CA SER A 622 -22.64 -12.52 8.27
C SER A 622 -21.82 -13.78 8.09
N ILE A 623 -21.67 -14.62 9.13
CA ILE A 623 -20.86 -15.84 9.08
C ILE A 623 -21.43 -16.83 8.05
N ASN A 624 -22.74 -17.09 8.10
CA ASN A 624 -23.42 -18.01 7.17
C ASN A 624 -23.35 -17.59 5.69
N GLU A 625 -22.98 -16.35 5.39
CA GLU A 625 -22.90 -15.82 4.02
C GLU A 625 -21.55 -16.12 3.35
N GLY A 626 -20.59 -16.73 4.05
CA GLY A 626 -19.26 -17.05 3.52
C GLY A 626 -18.34 -15.84 3.35
N GLU A 627 -18.74 -14.66 3.83
CA GLU A 627 -18.01 -13.39 3.71
C GLU A 627 -17.80 -12.74 5.09
N LEU A 628 -16.55 -12.67 5.55
CA LEU A 628 -16.17 -11.86 6.72
C LEU A 628 -15.68 -10.47 6.28
N ARG A 629 -16.02 -9.42 7.05
CA ARG A 629 -15.65 -8.03 6.73
C ARG A 629 -14.97 -7.36 7.92
N LYS A 630 -13.83 -6.69 7.71
CA LYS A 630 -13.04 -6.09 8.81
C LYS A 630 -13.79 -4.92 9.45
N VAL A 631 -13.68 -4.77 10.77
CA VAL A 631 -14.07 -3.53 11.45
C VAL A 631 -12.95 -2.50 11.22
N LEU A 632 -13.30 -1.33 10.68
CA LEU A 632 -12.37 -0.29 10.23
C LEU A 632 -12.41 0.97 11.10
N ILE A 633 -13.58 1.30 11.64
CA ILE A 633 -13.77 2.36 12.63
C ILE A 633 -14.80 1.87 13.64
N ASP A 634 -14.50 2.08 14.92
CA ASP A 634 -15.42 2.02 16.06
C ASP A 634 -14.94 3.16 16.96
N SER A 635 -15.80 4.16 17.27
CA SER A 635 -15.35 5.42 17.86
C SER A 635 -16.50 6.31 18.35
N ASP A 636 -16.32 6.99 19.48
CA ASP A 636 -17.17 8.09 20.01
C ASP A 636 -16.55 9.49 19.76
N ASP A 637 -15.42 9.56 19.06
CA ASP A 637 -14.56 10.75 19.00
C ASP A 637 -15.25 11.91 18.26
N SER A 638 -15.49 13.03 18.96
CA SER A 638 -16.38 14.08 18.46
C SER A 638 -15.72 15.01 17.42
N GLN A 639 -16.29 15.02 16.20
CA GLN A 639 -15.79 15.80 15.06
C GLN A 639 -16.86 16.72 14.47
N THR A 640 -16.47 17.93 14.04
CA THR A 640 -17.38 18.90 13.42
C THR A 640 -17.14 19.03 11.92
N ILE A 641 -18.12 18.60 11.12
CA ILE A 641 -18.14 18.80 9.66
C ILE A 641 -18.63 20.21 9.36
N ALA A 642 -18.00 20.88 8.39
CA ALA A 642 -18.40 22.18 7.88
C ALA A 642 -18.87 22.10 6.42
N SER A 643 -19.74 23.03 6.01
CA SER A 643 -20.21 23.13 4.62
C SER A 643 -19.05 23.36 3.65
N GLY A 644 -18.82 22.42 2.73
CA GLY A 644 -17.68 22.43 1.79
C GLY A 644 -16.43 21.70 2.29
N SER A 645 -16.48 21.12 3.49
CA SER A 645 -15.53 20.11 3.99
C SER A 645 -16.17 18.71 3.96
N ALA A 646 -15.34 17.68 4.14
CA ALA A 646 -15.75 16.30 4.37
C ALA A 646 -15.22 15.79 5.72
N LEU A 647 -15.91 14.82 6.30
CA LEU A 647 -15.35 13.86 7.26
C LEU A 647 -14.79 12.69 6.47
N SER A 648 -13.48 12.47 6.54
CA SER A 648 -12.83 11.32 5.91
C SER A 648 -13.07 10.06 6.72
N LEU A 649 -13.42 8.98 6.03
CA LEU A 649 -13.59 7.63 6.58
C LEU A 649 -12.52 6.71 5.95
N GLN A 650 -12.50 5.41 6.30
CA GLN A 650 -11.59 4.45 5.64
C GLN A 650 -12.11 4.07 4.24
N GLU A 651 -11.25 3.42 3.44
CA GLU A 651 -11.58 2.94 2.08
C GLU A 651 -12.04 4.05 1.11
N ASP A 652 -11.41 5.23 1.20
CA ASP A 652 -11.68 6.41 0.35
C ASP A 652 -13.15 6.88 0.36
N TYR A 653 -13.85 6.60 1.48
CA TYR A 653 -15.16 7.15 1.79
C TYR A 653 -15.07 8.55 2.42
N GLU A 654 -16.02 9.42 2.07
CA GLU A 654 -16.14 10.80 2.58
C GLU A 654 -17.60 11.14 2.92
N LEU A 655 -17.88 11.64 4.13
CA LEU A 655 -19.21 12.10 4.53
C LEU A 655 -19.27 13.64 4.49
N LEU A 656 -20.18 14.20 3.69
CA LEU A 656 -20.25 15.64 3.39
C LEU A 656 -21.61 16.25 3.72
N ILE A 657 -21.63 17.51 4.17
CA ILE A 657 -22.85 18.31 4.27
C ILE A 657 -23.24 18.80 2.87
N LYS A 658 -24.39 18.35 2.37
CA LYS A 658 -25.04 18.94 1.18
C LYS A 658 -25.74 20.25 1.52
N GLN A 659 -26.52 20.24 2.62
CA GLN A 659 -27.33 21.37 3.05
C GLN A 659 -27.83 21.17 4.49
N VAL A 660 -27.91 22.22 5.30
CA VAL A 660 -28.70 22.23 6.55
C VAL A 660 -30.08 22.87 6.30
N ASP A 661 -31.10 22.45 7.03
CA ASP A 661 -32.46 22.95 6.88
C ASP A 661 -32.65 24.40 7.39
N LEU A 662 -33.80 25.02 7.10
CA LEU A 662 -34.03 26.43 7.44
C LEU A 662 -34.16 26.69 8.95
N ASN A 663 -34.43 25.66 9.75
CA ASN A 663 -34.56 25.77 11.20
C ASN A 663 -33.22 25.52 11.93
N GLY A 664 -32.26 24.87 11.25
CA GLY A 664 -30.99 24.45 11.84
C GLY A 664 -31.10 23.16 12.65
N ASN A 665 -32.12 22.31 12.41
CA ASN A 665 -32.34 21.08 13.19
C ASN A 665 -32.39 19.79 12.33
N LYS A 666 -32.08 19.87 11.04
CA LYS A 666 -31.86 18.72 10.16
C LYS A 666 -30.69 18.99 9.22
N VAL A 667 -29.92 17.95 8.93
CA VAL A 667 -28.82 18.00 7.95
C VAL A 667 -29.10 17.02 6.81
N TYR A 668 -28.94 17.47 5.57
CA TYR A 668 -28.84 16.62 4.40
C TYR A 668 -27.36 16.28 4.20
N LEU A 669 -27.01 15.03 4.46
CA LEU A 669 -25.67 14.48 4.30
C LEU A 669 -25.61 13.66 3.01
N ALA A 670 -24.41 13.55 2.46
CA ALA A 670 -24.10 12.61 1.39
C ALA A 670 -22.80 11.87 1.69
N LEU A 671 -22.79 10.58 1.38
CA LEU A 671 -21.61 9.74 1.39
C LEU A 671 -21.05 9.65 -0.04
N ALA A 672 -19.76 9.87 -0.19
CA ALA A 672 -19.02 9.63 -1.42
C ALA A 672 -17.99 8.50 -1.23
N LYS A 673 -17.65 7.81 -2.32
CA LYS A 673 -16.46 6.96 -2.44
C LYS A 673 -15.72 7.32 -3.74
N ASP A 674 -14.38 7.36 -3.74
CA ASP A 674 -13.57 7.91 -4.84
C ASP A 674 -14.00 9.34 -5.29
N GLY A 675 -14.53 10.16 -4.37
CA GLY A 675 -15.11 11.46 -4.70
C GLY A 675 -16.42 11.42 -5.52
N LYS A 676 -17.08 10.26 -5.64
CA LYS A 676 -18.40 10.08 -6.29
C LYS A 676 -19.45 9.81 -5.23
N GLU A 677 -20.57 10.54 -5.25
CA GLU A 677 -21.71 10.28 -4.35
C GLU A 677 -22.29 8.88 -4.58
N VAL A 678 -22.37 8.09 -3.50
CA VAL A 678 -22.92 6.72 -3.49
C VAL A 678 -24.25 6.62 -2.73
N ASP A 679 -24.49 7.53 -1.78
CA ASP A 679 -25.73 7.64 -1.00
C ASP A 679 -25.92 9.08 -0.50
N SER A 680 -27.17 9.50 -0.25
CA SER A 680 -27.44 10.75 0.46
C SER A 680 -28.79 10.77 1.18
N LYS A 681 -28.78 11.27 2.42
CA LYS A 681 -29.86 11.07 3.41
C LYS A 681 -30.03 12.28 4.32
N VAL A 682 -31.28 12.57 4.70
CA VAL A 682 -31.58 13.62 5.69
C VAL A 682 -31.61 13.00 7.09
N VAL A 683 -30.72 13.50 7.96
CA VAL A 683 -30.60 13.11 9.37
C VAL A 683 -31.23 14.18 10.26
N THR A 684 -31.84 13.77 11.36
CA THR A 684 -32.52 14.67 12.32
C THR A 684 -32.00 14.37 13.73
N PRO A 685 -30.99 15.10 14.20
CA PRO A 685 -30.47 14.93 15.56
C PRO A 685 -31.57 15.04 16.62
N SER A 686 -31.56 14.08 17.52
CA SER A 686 -32.47 13.95 18.65
C SER A 686 -31.72 14.19 19.96
N SER A 687 -32.45 14.50 21.03
CA SER A 687 -31.89 14.52 22.40
C SER A 687 -31.96 13.16 23.09
N ASP A 688 -32.31 12.12 22.33
CA ASP A 688 -32.36 10.72 22.71
C ASP A 688 -31.35 9.99 21.80
N PRO A 689 -30.18 9.57 22.29
CA PRO A 689 -29.14 8.92 21.47
C PRO A 689 -29.59 7.60 20.84
N ALA A 690 -30.59 6.93 21.43
CA ALA A 690 -31.19 5.71 20.87
C ALA A 690 -32.14 5.99 19.68
N ASP A 691 -32.39 7.26 19.34
CA ASP A 691 -33.21 7.63 18.18
C ASP A 691 -32.47 7.32 16.87
N ARG A 692 -32.94 6.27 16.18
CA ARG A 692 -32.44 5.85 14.85
C ARG A 692 -32.51 6.97 13.79
N ALA A 693 -33.20 8.10 14.03
CA ALA A 693 -33.20 9.29 13.19
C ALA A 693 -31.98 10.23 13.35
N SER A 694 -31.22 10.10 14.44
CA SER A 694 -29.92 10.78 14.64
C SER A 694 -28.78 10.13 13.84
N ASN A 695 -28.94 8.88 13.42
CA ASN A 695 -27.91 8.11 12.72
C ASN A 695 -28.00 8.28 11.19
N TYR A 696 -26.91 8.78 10.59
CA TYR A 696 -26.61 8.41 9.20
C TYR A 696 -26.35 6.90 9.15
N MET A 697 -26.88 6.22 8.14
CA MET A 697 -26.69 4.78 7.94
C MET A 697 -26.66 4.51 6.44
N TYR A 698 -25.48 4.17 5.93
CA TYR A 698 -25.30 3.56 4.62
C TYR A 698 -25.41 2.04 4.77
N LYS A 699 -26.17 1.43 3.85
CA LYS A 699 -26.59 0.03 3.90
C LYS A 699 -26.21 -0.66 2.59
N VAL A 700 -25.80 -1.92 2.67
CA VAL A 700 -25.50 -2.80 1.53
C VAL A 700 -26.15 -4.16 1.70
N ASP A 701 -26.18 -4.94 0.63
CA ASP A 701 -26.49 -6.36 0.70
C ASP A 701 -25.21 -7.15 1.02
N ILE A 702 -25.30 -8.13 1.91
CA ILE A 702 -24.20 -9.08 2.22
C ILE A 702 -24.78 -10.48 1.98
N GLY A 703 -24.37 -11.12 0.88
CA GLY A 703 -24.95 -12.40 0.46
C GLY A 703 -26.49 -12.39 0.35
N SER A 704 -27.15 -13.30 1.07
CA SER A 704 -28.59 -13.39 1.20
C SER A 704 -29.20 -12.29 2.07
N GLU A 705 -28.45 -11.77 3.05
CA GLU A 705 -28.87 -10.71 3.95
C GLU A 705 -28.94 -9.32 3.30
N LYS A 706 -29.87 -8.48 3.76
CA LYS A 706 -30.38 -7.30 3.02
C LYS A 706 -30.35 -6.05 3.89
N ASP A 707 -30.10 -4.90 3.25
CA ASP A 707 -30.10 -3.60 3.93
C ASP A 707 -29.13 -3.54 5.15
N VAL A 708 -28.03 -4.29 5.18
CA VAL A 708 -27.11 -4.34 6.33
C VAL A 708 -26.32 -3.03 6.47
N PRO A 709 -26.39 -2.31 7.60
CA PRO A 709 -25.57 -1.11 7.82
C PRO A 709 -24.07 -1.43 7.85
N ILE A 710 -23.26 -0.73 7.05
CA ILE A 710 -21.79 -0.85 7.08
C ILE A 710 -21.07 0.47 7.38
N ILE A 711 -21.72 1.63 7.21
CA ILE A 711 -21.23 2.92 7.73
C ILE A 711 -22.36 3.57 8.50
N VAL A 712 -22.10 3.86 9.78
CA VAL A 712 -23.03 4.47 10.73
C VAL A 712 -22.34 5.70 11.32
N ALA A 713 -23.03 6.85 11.34
CA ALA A 713 -22.53 8.05 12.00
C ALA A 713 -23.65 8.72 12.79
N HIS A 714 -23.49 8.79 14.12
CA HIS A 714 -24.42 9.50 15.00
C HIS A 714 -24.16 11.00 14.88
N VAL A 715 -25.20 11.78 14.56
CA VAL A 715 -25.10 13.23 14.44
C VAL A 715 -25.69 13.85 15.70
N GLN A 716 -24.83 14.23 16.65
CA GLN A 716 -25.20 14.91 17.89
C GLN A 716 -26.05 16.16 17.67
N SER A 717 -25.66 16.99 16.69
CA SER A 717 -26.25 18.31 16.50
C SER A 717 -25.98 18.89 15.12
N VAL A 718 -26.81 19.87 14.74
CA VAL A 718 -26.63 20.69 13.54
C VAL A 718 -26.60 22.16 13.97
N PHE A 719 -25.79 22.97 13.31
CA PHE A 719 -25.76 24.42 13.53
C PHE A 719 -25.83 25.17 12.20
N ARG A 720 -26.83 26.04 12.05
CA ARG A 720 -26.99 26.94 10.91
C ARG A 720 -26.43 28.33 11.25
N SER A 721 -25.63 28.90 10.36
CA SER A 721 -25.15 30.29 10.49
C SER A 721 -25.29 31.09 9.18
N ALA A 722 -24.74 32.31 9.16
CA ALA A 722 -24.66 33.13 7.95
C ALA A 722 -23.36 32.91 7.15
N GLU A 723 -22.39 32.17 7.69
CA GLU A 723 -21.03 32.02 7.11
C GLU A 723 -20.71 30.56 6.75
N SER A 724 -21.16 29.60 7.56
CA SER A 724 -21.13 28.15 7.27
C SER A 724 -22.23 27.42 8.05
N ASP A 725 -22.85 26.40 7.45
CA ASP A 725 -23.63 25.43 8.21
C ASP A 725 -22.69 24.29 8.66
N LEU A 726 -22.88 23.80 9.90
CA LEU A 726 -22.05 22.77 10.55
C LEU A 726 -22.90 21.58 11.03
N ALA A 727 -22.29 20.42 11.19
CA ALA A 727 -22.85 19.27 11.89
C ALA A 727 -21.79 18.60 12.77
N THR A 728 -22.14 18.24 14.00
CA THR A 728 -21.27 17.48 14.90
C THR A 728 -21.63 16.01 14.83
N VAL A 729 -20.63 15.17 14.58
CA VAL A 729 -20.67 13.71 14.67
C VAL A 729 -19.91 13.32 15.94
N ASP A 730 -20.44 12.39 16.71
CA ASP A 730 -19.88 11.92 18.00
C ASP A 730 -20.06 10.41 18.19
N GLY A 731 -20.28 9.68 17.10
CA GLY A 731 -20.23 8.23 17.04
C GLY A 731 -20.00 7.81 15.58
N ILE A 732 -19.01 6.96 15.31
CA ILE A 732 -18.69 6.45 13.97
C ILE A 732 -18.43 4.94 14.06
N PHE A 733 -19.17 4.15 13.28
CA PHE A 733 -18.88 2.73 13.05
C PHE A 733 -18.73 2.49 11.55
N GLN A 734 -17.66 1.81 11.14
CA GLN A 734 -17.40 1.41 9.76
C GLN A 734 -16.93 -0.04 9.69
N VAL A 735 -17.60 -0.81 8.86
CA VAL A 735 -17.21 -2.14 8.39
C VAL A 735 -16.73 -2.02 6.93
N SER A 736 -15.74 -2.84 6.56
CA SER A 736 -15.16 -2.86 5.20
C SER A 736 -16.20 -3.22 4.12
N ASP A 737 -16.16 -2.49 3.00
CA ASP A 737 -16.94 -2.86 1.81
C ASP A 737 -16.27 -3.97 0.99
N SER A 738 -15.04 -4.35 1.34
CA SER A 738 -14.36 -5.56 0.89
C SER A 738 -14.62 -6.74 1.84
N ALA A 739 -14.71 -7.96 1.30
CA ALA A 739 -14.90 -9.19 2.06
C ALA A 739 -13.70 -10.13 1.93
N GLU A 740 -13.42 -10.86 3.01
CA GLU A 740 -12.60 -12.06 3.06
C GLU A 740 -13.52 -13.27 2.92
N SER A 741 -13.17 -14.21 2.04
CA SER A 741 -13.98 -15.43 1.82
C SER A 741 -13.71 -16.46 2.92
N VAL A 742 -14.72 -17.26 3.27
CA VAL A 742 -14.62 -18.38 4.24
C VAL A 742 -15.50 -19.58 3.84
N GLU A 743 -15.64 -19.86 2.54
CA GLU A 743 -16.55 -20.92 2.04
C GLU A 743 -16.16 -22.34 2.55
N GLU A 744 -17.14 -23.21 2.79
CA GLU A 744 -16.85 -24.59 3.21
C GLU A 744 -16.00 -25.35 2.18
N GLY A 745 -14.80 -25.76 2.60
CA GLY A 745 -13.82 -26.41 1.74
C GLY A 745 -12.76 -25.50 1.14
N GLU A 746 -12.85 -24.18 1.35
CA GLU A 746 -11.81 -23.20 0.99
C GLU A 746 -10.50 -23.46 1.76
N ILE A 747 -9.35 -23.08 1.19
CA ILE A 747 -8.01 -23.32 1.75
C ILE A 747 -7.23 -22.00 1.85
N HIS A 748 -6.98 -21.56 3.07
CA HIS A 748 -6.12 -20.40 3.38
C HIS A 748 -4.75 -20.92 3.82
N GLY A 749 -3.74 -20.80 2.95
CA GLY A 749 -2.38 -21.27 3.20
C GLY A 749 -2.26 -22.80 3.33
N LYS A 750 -2.44 -23.32 4.53
CA LYS A 750 -2.48 -24.75 4.90
C LYS A 750 -3.77 -25.17 5.59
N MET A 751 -4.56 -24.22 6.07
CA MET A 751 -5.79 -24.50 6.79
C MET A 751 -6.95 -24.53 5.80
N LYS A 752 -7.73 -25.61 5.86
CA LYS A 752 -8.94 -25.80 5.08
C LYS A 752 -10.16 -25.58 5.97
N VAL A 753 -11.16 -24.84 5.49
CA VAL A 753 -12.47 -24.73 6.14
C VAL A 753 -13.15 -26.11 6.12
N GLU A 754 -13.51 -26.62 7.29
CA GLU A 754 -14.21 -27.91 7.46
C GLU A 754 -15.66 -27.74 7.90
N SER A 755 -16.02 -26.62 8.53
CA SER A 755 -17.41 -26.23 8.80
C SER A 755 -17.59 -24.73 8.98
N LEU A 756 -18.73 -24.21 8.51
CA LEU A 756 -19.17 -22.82 8.63
C LEU A 756 -20.62 -22.77 9.17
N ALA A 757 -20.86 -22.10 10.30
CA ALA A 757 -22.20 -21.93 10.89
C ALA A 757 -22.27 -20.72 11.84
N ASP A 758 -23.46 -20.38 12.34
CA ASP A 758 -23.68 -19.29 13.30
C ASP A 758 -22.90 -19.43 14.62
N ASP A 759 -22.48 -20.64 15.01
CA ASP A 759 -21.61 -20.87 16.17
C ASP A 759 -20.10 -20.72 15.86
N GLY A 760 -19.73 -20.56 14.59
CA GLY A 760 -18.41 -20.14 14.16
C GLY A 760 -17.82 -20.88 12.95
N ILE A 761 -16.50 -20.80 12.84
CA ILE A 761 -15.69 -21.40 11.78
C ILE A 761 -14.76 -22.43 12.42
N THR A 762 -14.70 -23.64 11.86
CA THR A 762 -13.65 -24.63 12.19
C THR A 762 -12.82 -24.94 10.94
N MET A 763 -11.50 -24.86 11.09
CA MET A 763 -10.53 -25.16 10.05
C MET A 763 -9.53 -26.23 10.53
N GLN A 764 -9.04 -27.04 9.59
CA GLN A 764 -8.04 -28.09 9.85
C GLN A 764 -6.94 -28.07 8.81
N ASN A 765 -5.72 -28.51 9.15
CA ASN A 765 -4.63 -28.54 8.17
C ASN A 765 -4.84 -29.60 7.08
N ASP A 766 -4.74 -29.17 5.82
CA ASP A 766 -4.72 -30.04 4.65
C ASP A 766 -3.30 -30.62 4.44
N GLY A 767 -3.19 -31.94 4.58
CA GLY A 767 -1.92 -32.67 4.63
C GLY A 767 -1.10 -32.45 5.92
N SER A 768 -0.15 -33.37 6.17
CA SER A 768 0.73 -33.33 7.35
C SER A 768 1.75 -32.17 7.32
N ILE A 769 1.94 -31.50 8.45
CA ILE A 769 2.93 -30.43 8.63
C ILE A 769 4.19 -30.99 9.29
N SER A 770 5.36 -30.81 8.68
CA SER A 770 6.64 -31.25 9.27
C SER A 770 7.27 -30.13 10.13
N LEU A 771 7.49 -30.42 11.41
CA LEU A 771 8.20 -29.55 12.35
C LEU A 771 9.72 -29.72 12.18
N GLY A 772 10.21 -29.43 10.97
CA GLY A 772 11.64 -29.37 10.67
C GLY A 772 12.33 -28.29 11.51
N ARG A 773 13.59 -28.51 11.89
CA ARG A 773 14.42 -27.43 12.46
C ARG A 773 14.60 -26.31 11.44
N ASN A 774 14.76 -25.08 11.93
CA ASN A 774 14.97 -23.89 11.12
C ASN A 774 13.85 -23.72 10.08
N ARG A 775 12.61 -23.63 10.57
CA ARG A 775 11.42 -23.53 9.70
C ARG A 775 10.46 -22.46 10.19
N ILE A 776 10.21 -21.51 9.30
CA ILE A 776 8.96 -20.75 9.30
C ILE A 776 7.96 -21.55 8.44
N ILE A 777 6.78 -21.80 9.01
CA ILE A 777 5.70 -22.59 8.43
C ILE A 777 4.47 -21.69 8.38
N GLU A 778 4.24 -21.06 7.24
CA GLU A 778 3.00 -20.35 6.95
C GLU A 778 1.81 -21.31 7.10
N ILE A 779 0.84 -20.96 7.94
CA ILE A 779 -0.36 -21.77 8.22
C ILE A 779 -1.58 -21.15 7.53
N MET A 780 -1.73 -19.82 7.66
CA MET A 780 -2.69 -18.93 6.99
C MET A 780 -1.98 -17.60 6.75
N GLU A 781 -2.54 -16.66 5.98
CA GLU A 781 -1.79 -15.47 5.50
C GLU A 781 -1.09 -14.69 6.62
N ASN A 782 -1.81 -14.41 7.70
CA ASN A 782 -1.30 -13.67 8.85
C ASN A 782 -0.72 -14.57 9.97
N LEU A 783 -0.84 -15.90 9.87
CA LEU A 783 -0.44 -16.84 10.92
C LEU A 783 0.62 -17.84 10.44
N LYS A 784 1.77 -17.84 11.12
CA LYS A 784 2.91 -18.71 10.88
C LYS A 784 3.18 -19.57 12.12
N ILE A 785 3.87 -20.69 11.98
CA ILE A 785 4.58 -21.38 13.06
C ILE A 785 6.08 -21.20 12.82
N GLU A 786 6.81 -20.77 13.84
CA GLU A 786 8.27 -20.76 13.83
C GLU A 786 8.80 -21.98 14.60
N VAL A 787 9.83 -22.64 14.08
CA VAL A 787 10.47 -23.83 14.67
C VAL A 787 11.99 -23.64 14.70
N ALA A 788 12.54 -23.64 15.91
CA ALA A 788 13.94 -23.42 16.22
C ALA A 788 14.91 -24.33 15.45
N ASP A 789 16.15 -23.87 15.24
CA ASP A 789 17.27 -24.75 14.88
C ASP A 789 17.98 -25.34 16.11
N ASN A 790 17.22 -26.02 16.97
CA ASN A 790 17.76 -26.69 18.15
C ASN A 790 17.23 -28.11 18.34
N VAL A 791 17.83 -28.85 19.30
CA VAL A 791 17.54 -30.27 19.48
C VAL A 791 16.10 -30.56 19.88
N ASP A 792 15.53 -29.69 20.71
CA ASP A 792 14.16 -29.75 21.22
C ASP A 792 13.09 -29.31 20.20
N ARG A 793 13.48 -28.52 19.18
CA ARG A 793 12.63 -27.90 18.15
C ARG A 793 11.59 -26.94 18.74
N LEU A 794 12.03 -26.06 19.64
CA LEU A 794 11.13 -25.10 20.29
C LEU A 794 10.31 -24.34 19.24
N MET A 795 9.01 -24.21 19.47
CA MET A 795 8.09 -23.63 18.49
C MET A 795 7.03 -22.74 19.11
N ALA A 796 6.58 -21.75 18.35
CA ALA A 796 5.42 -20.91 18.67
C ALA A 796 4.69 -20.52 17.39
N PRO A 797 3.38 -20.28 17.43
CA PRO A 797 2.72 -19.53 16.38
C PRO A 797 3.18 -18.07 16.44
N THR A 798 3.26 -17.42 15.28
CA THR A 798 3.49 -15.98 15.17
C THR A 798 2.41 -15.35 14.29
N ALA A 799 1.90 -14.19 14.72
CA ALA A 799 1.02 -13.35 13.94
C ALA A 799 1.75 -12.06 13.55
N THR A 800 1.44 -11.50 12.38
CA THR A 800 1.92 -10.15 12.03
C THR A 800 0.91 -9.11 12.54
N LYS A 801 1.39 -8.11 13.29
CA LYS A 801 0.60 -6.97 13.75
C LYS A 801 1.12 -5.68 13.12
N VAL A 802 0.23 -4.69 13.01
CA VAL A 802 0.57 -3.30 12.68
C VAL A 802 0.40 -2.46 13.93
N GLY A 803 1.50 -1.88 14.41
CA GLY A 803 1.48 -0.99 15.57
C GLY A 803 1.14 0.45 15.21
N GLU A 804 0.71 1.22 16.20
CA GLU A 804 0.51 2.66 16.05
C GLU A 804 1.82 3.36 15.70
N GLY A 805 1.80 4.12 14.60
CA GLY A 805 2.99 4.80 14.09
C GLY A 805 2.62 6.01 13.26
N LEU A 806 3.42 7.07 13.38
CA LEU A 806 3.23 8.29 12.60
C LEU A 806 3.32 7.98 11.09
N THR A 807 2.54 8.70 10.29
CA THR A 807 2.48 8.49 8.84
C THR A 807 3.68 9.13 8.15
N MET A 808 4.58 8.26 7.66
CA MET A 808 5.65 8.66 6.75
C MET A 808 5.12 8.73 5.30
N THR A 809 5.70 9.61 4.50
CA THR A 809 5.66 9.52 3.02
C THR A 809 7.04 9.17 2.50
N LEU A 810 7.10 8.30 1.50
CA LEU A 810 8.32 7.84 0.83
C LEU A 810 8.24 8.24 -0.65
N ASN A 811 9.16 9.09 -1.08
CA ASN A 811 9.28 9.53 -2.47
C ASN A 811 10.50 8.86 -3.12
N VAL A 812 10.22 8.08 -4.17
CA VAL A 812 11.21 7.33 -4.96
C VAL A 812 11.10 7.79 -6.42
N PRO A 813 11.94 8.75 -6.88
CA PRO A 813 11.95 9.17 -8.27
C PRO A 813 12.42 8.05 -9.21
N ALA A 814 11.93 8.06 -10.46
CA ALA A 814 12.49 7.20 -11.49
C ALA A 814 13.97 7.53 -11.75
N ALA A 815 14.80 6.51 -11.91
CA ALA A 815 16.25 6.65 -12.00
C ALA A 815 16.81 6.27 -13.38
N VAL A 816 18.05 6.69 -13.62
CA VAL A 816 18.86 6.27 -14.77
C VAL A 816 20.00 5.41 -14.29
N VAL A 817 20.25 4.29 -14.96
CA VAL A 817 21.32 3.35 -14.59
C VAL A 817 22.69 4.06 -14.56
N ASN A 818 23.47 3.80 -13.50
CA ASN A 818 24.74 4.48 -13.18
C ASN A 818 24.64 6.02 -13.05
N LYS A 819 23.48 6.55 -12.66
CA LYS A 819 23.31 7.93 -12.15
C LYS A 819 22.78 7.92 -10.73
N THR A 820 23.15 8.93 -9.95
CA THR A 820 22.59 9.12 -8.60
C THR A 820 21.12 9.48 -8.68
N VAL A 821 20.30 8.78 -7.90
CA VAL A 821 18.92 9.16 -7.56
C VAL A 821 18.87 9.51 -6.08
N LEU A 822 18.01 10.47 -5.73
CA LEU A 822 17.75 10.87 -4.35
C LEU A 822 16.42 10.24 -3.92
N ILE A 823 16.45 9.40 -2.89
CA ILE A 823 15.25 8.85 -2.24
C ILE A 823 15.01 9.70 -0.99
N SER A 824 13.78 10.15 -0.78
CA SER A 824 13.47 11.14 0.27
C SER A 824 12.20 10.83 1.05
N THR A 825 12.21 11.10 2.35
CA THR A 825 11.12 10.79 3.28
C THR A 825 10.65 12.01 4.07
N LYS A 826 9.35 12.06 4.38
CA LYS A 826 8.72 13.14 5.15
C LYS A 826 7.70 12.65 6.17
N SER A 827 7.53 13.42 7.24
CA SER A 827 6.39 13.35 8.15
C SER A 827 5.47 14.55 7.86
N GLY A 828 4.29 14.31 7.30
CA GLY A 828 3.45 15.37 6.74
C GLY A 828 4.22 16.23 5.72
N SER A 829 4.49 17.49 6.07
CA SER A 829 5.27 18.43 5.24
C SER A 829 6.78 18.46 5.54
N GLU A 830 7.19 18.00 6.73
CA GLU A 830 8.56 18.11 7.27
C GLU A 830 9.47 16.98 6.79
N THR A 831 10.75 17.28 6.56
CA THR A 831 11.77 16.31 6.12
C THR A 831 12.19 15.38 7.25
N LEU A 832 12.06 14.07 7.02
CA LEU A 832 12.24 13.06 8.06
C LEU A 832 13.61 12.37 7.93
N SER A 833 14.55 12.79 8.78
CA SER A 833 15.91 12.24 8.89
C SER A 833 15.94 10.93 9.68
N GLY A 834 17.01 10.14 9.52
CA GLY A 834 17.22 8.88 10.23
C GLY A 834 16.12 7.86 9.97
N VAL A 835 15.68 7.73 8.72
CA VAL A 835 14.87 6.62 8.20
C VAL A 835 15.83 5.65 7.52
N GLN A 836 15.77 4.37 7.85
CA GLN A 836 16.53 3.33 7.14
C GLN A 836 15.85 3.03 5.80
N ILE A 837 16.61 3.03 4.71
CA ILE A 837 16.12 2.72 3.37
C ILE A 837 16.79 1.45 2.88
N SER A 838 15.98 0.48 2.43
CA SER A 838 16.45 -0.71 1.71
C SER A 838 15.96 -0.69 0.27
N VAL A 839 16.75 -1.24 -0.65
CA VAL A 839 16.39 -1.47 -2.05
C VAL A 839 16.64 -2.94 -2.38
N ASP A 840 15.62 -3.66 -2.85
CA ASP A 840 15.66 -5.09 -3.14
C ASP A 840 16.14 -5.91 -1.92
N GLY A 841 15.49 -5.68 -0.77
CA GLY A 841 15.86 -6.20 0.55
C GLY A 841 17.09 -5.54 1.19
N LYS A 842 18.10 -5.16 0.41
CA LYS A 842 19.39 -4.65 0.90
C LYS A 842 19.33 -3.22 1.44
N ASN A 843 19.74 -3.02 2.69
CA ASN A 843 19.97 -1.71 3.30
C ASN A 843 20.96 -0.87 2.44
N ILE A 844 20.58 0.37 2.12
CA ILE A 844 21.42 1.34 1.38
C ILE A 844 21.86 2.53 2.24
N GLY A 845 21.51 2.55 3.52
CA GLY A 845 21.82 3.61 4.49
C GLY A 845 20.59 4.32 5.04
N THR A 846 20.82 5.34 5.86
CA THR A 846 19.77 6.15 6.48
C THR A 846 19.64 7.53 5.81
N THR A 847 18.47 8.17 5.96
CA THR A 847 18.25 9.53 5.46
C THR A 847 18.95 10.61 6.29
N ASP A 848 19.54 11.58 5.61
CA ASP A 848 20.27 12.70 6.20
C ASP A 848 19.34 13.76 6.84
N ALA A 849 19.91 14.88 7.30
CA ALA A 849 19.17 16.00 7.89
C ALA A 849 18.19 16.70 6.90
N SER A 850 18.29 16.44 5.59
CA SER A 850 17.30 16.88 4.58
C SER A 850 16.21 15.83 4.34
N GLY A 851 16.20 14.74 5.11
CA GLY A 851 15.30 13.61 4.93
C GLY A 851 15.59 12.81 3.67
N SER A 852 16.85 12.78 3.20
CA SER A 852 17.21 12.17 1.91
C SER A 852 18.40 11.19 1.99
N VAL A 853 18.42 10.19 1.11
CA VAL A 853 19.57 9.29 0.89
C VAL A 853 19.90 9.22 -0.60
N SER A 854 21.17 9.05 -0.94
CA SER A 854 21.65 8.95 -2.33
C SER A 854 21.90 7.50 -2.74
N TYR A 855 21.33 7.06 -3.86
CA TYR A 855 21.51 5.71 -4.39
C TYR A 855 22.00 5.74 -5.85
N ILE A 856 22.78 4.74 -6.27
CA ILE A 856 23.30 4.63 -7.65
C ILE A 856 22.98 3.22 -8.20
N PRO A 857 21.81 3.02 -8.85
CA PRO A 857 21.42 1.72 -9.38
C PRO A 857 22.38 1.25 -10.48
N LYS A 858 22.73 -0.04 -10.43
CA LYS A 858 23.67 -0.69 -11.37
C LYS A 858 22.99 -1.40 -12.53
N ASN A 859 21.75 -1.84 -12.31
CA ASN A 859 20.94 -2.61 -13.25
C ASN A 859 19.69 -1.80 -13.64
N THR A 860 19.16 -2.04 -14.84
CA THR A 860 17.83 -1.55 -15.26
C THR A 860 16.75 -2.54 -14.82
N GLY A 861 15.59 -2.03 -14.41
CA GLY A 861 14.48 -2.84 -13.90
C GLY A 861 13.57 -2.04 -12.97
N THR A 862 12.69 -2.74 -12.26
CA THR A 862 11.92 -2.21 -11.14
C THR A 862 12.40 -2.93 -9.88
N PHE A 863 12.71 -2.17 -8.83
CA PHE A 863 13.21 -2.71 -7.55
C PHE A 863 12.34 -2.18 -6.42
N ASP A 864 12.00 -3.03 -5.46
CA ASP A 864 11.24 -2.57 -4.29
C ASP A 864 12.12 -1.76 -3.34
N VAL A 865 11.57 -0.67 -2.83
CA VAL A 865 12.19 0.23 -1.85
C VAL A 865 11.35 0.19 -0.58
N VAL A 866 11.99 -0.12 0.54
CA VAL A 866 11.35 -0.16 1.87
C VAL A 866 11.98 0.91 2.75
N ALA A 867 11.16 1.69 3.43
CA ALA A 867 11.57 2.72 4.37
C ALA A 867 11.04 2.39 5.77
N LYS A 868 11.95 2.26 6.75
CA LYS A 868 11.66 1.90 8.15
C LYS A 868 12.16 2.97 9.10
N LYS A 869 11.36 3.32 10.12
CA LYS A 869 11.79 4.20 11.23
C LYS A 869 10.97 3.93 12.49
N SER A 870 11.62 3.81 13.64
CA SER A 870 10.93 3.67 14.93
C SER A 870 10.01 4.88 15.20
N GLY A 871 8.81 4.62 15.72
CA GLY A 871 7.73 5.59 15.90
C GLY A 871 6.94 5.94 14.63
N TYR A 872 7.25 5.33 13.48
CA TYR A 872 6.59 5.55 12.20
C TYR A 872 6.11 4.24 11.58
N ASN A 873 5.06 4.33 10.76
CA ASN A 873 4.62 3.21 9.95
C ASN A 873 5.49 3.05 8.69
N ASP A 874 5.94 1.82 8.46
CA ASP A 874 6.73 1.42 7.29
C ASP A 874 6.11 1.88 5.97
N ARG A 875 6.96 2.15 4.98
CA ARG A 875 6.52 2.50 3.62
C ARG A 875 7.25 1.69 2.56
N LYS A 876 6.49 1.25 1.56
CA LYS A 876 6.99 0.58 0.35
C LYS A 876 6.73 1.46 -0.87
N ALA A 877 7.66 1.46 -1.82
CA ALA A 877 7.54 2.11 -3.14
C ALA A 877 8.46 1.39 -4.14
N SER A 878 8.29 1.60 -5.45
CA SER A 878 9.10 0.90 -6.46
C SER A 878 10.02 1.84 -7.24
N LEU A 879 11.32 1.56 -7.23
CA LEU A 879 12.35 2.27 -7.98
C LEU A 879 12.43 1.74 -9.41
N VAL A 880 11.93 2.52 -10.38
CA VAL A 880 12.04 2.19 -11.81
C VAL A 880 13.33 2.78 -12.39
N VAL A 881 14.26 1.92 -12.78
CA VAL A 881 15.57 2.27 -13.35
C VAL A 881 15.59 2.01 -14.85
N ARG A 882 15.83 3.07 -15.64
CA ARG A 882 15.88 3.02 -17.11
C ARG A 882 17.28 3.29 -17.66
N THR A 883 17.52 3.02 -18.94
CA THR A 883 18.68 3.59 -19.65
C THR A 883 18.49 5.09 -19.89
N ALA A 884 19.58 5.81 -20.14
CA ALA A 884 19.53 7.23 -20.47
C ALA A 884 18.74 7.54 -21.76
N ALA A 885 18.69 6.59 -22.70
CA ALA A 885 17.93 6.74 -23.95
C ALA A 885 16.42 6.63 -23.72
N GLU A 886 15.99 5.65 -22.93
CA GLU A 886 14.57 5.46 -22.56
C GLU A 886 14.06 6.61 -21.68
N ALA A 887 14.87 7.08 -20.72
CA ALA A 887 14.52 8.25 -19.91
C ALA A 887 14.37 9.52 -20.75
N ALA A 888 15.23 9.74 -21.75
CA ALA A 888 15.12 10.86 -22.67
C ALA A 888 13.89 10.73 -23.60
N ALA A 889 13.56 9.52 -24.06
CA ALA A 889 12.36 9.27 -24.85
C ALA A 889 11.07 9.50 -24.04
N GLN A 890 11.04 9.03 -22.79
CA GLN A 890 9.93 9.23 -21.86
C GLN A 890 9.70 10.72 -21.58
N ALA A 891 10.75 11.47 -21.24
CA ALA A 891 10.65 12.92 -21.03
C ALA A 891 10.18 13.69 -22.29
N ALA A 892 10.57 13.24 -23.48
CA ALA A 892 10.09 13.81 -24.74
C ALA A 892 8.60 13.52 -24.99
N ILE A 893 8.10 12.33 -24.61
CA ILE A 893 6.67 11.97 -24.67
C ILE A 893 5.86 12.80 -23.67
N GLU A 894 6.35 12.95 -22.44
CA GLU A 894 5.71 13.78 -21.40
C GLU A 894 5.64 15.26 -21.82
N GLN A 895 6.73 15.80 -22.38
CA GLN A 895 6.76 17.17 -22.92
C GLN A 895 5.84 17.34 -24.14
N ALA A 896 5.72 16.32 -25.00
CA ALA A 896 4.79 16.33 -26.14
C ALA A 896 3.33 16.28 -25.66
N ASN A 897 3.01 15.45 -24.67
CA ASN A 897 1.69 15.39 -24.06
C ASN A 897 1.31 16.74 -23.43
N ALA A 898 2.21 17.35 -22.65
CA ALA A 898 2.00 18.67 -22.04
C ALA A 898 1.82 19.81 -23.06
N THR A 899 2.21 19.64 -24.33
CA THR A 899 2.05 20.65 -25.40
C THR A 899 0.95 20.32 -26.43
N LEU A 900 0.32 19.14 -26.31
CA LEU A 900 -0.75 18.66 -27.18
C LEU A 900 -2.06 18.31 -26.44
N ALA A 901 -2.05 18.27 -25.11
CA ALA A 901 -3.26 18.28 -24.29
C ALA A 901 -4.14 19.48 -24.67
N ASN A 902 -5.46 19.29 -24.64
CA ASN A 902 -6.47 20.31 -24.90
C ASN A 902 -6.38 20.94 -26.32
N ARG A 903 -5.82 20.22 -27.31
CA ARG A 903 -5.71 20.69 -28.70
C ARG A 903 -6.42 19.75 -29.68
N LEU A 904 -7.51 20.25 -30.27
CA LEU A 904 -8.32 19.51 -31.24
C LEU A 904 -7.62 19.44 -32.61
N THR A 905 -7.75 18.29 -33.28
CA THR A 905 -7.36 18.07 -34.68
C THR A 905 -8.55 17.55 -35.49
N ILE A 906 -8.91 18.26 -36.57
CA ILE A 906 -9.92 17.80 -37.53
C ILE A 906 -9.25 16.98 -38.64
N ASN A 907 -9.66 15.71 -38.75
CA ASN A 907 -9.34 14.80 -39.84
C ASN A 907 -10.55 14.70 -40.80
N VAL A 908 -10.34 15.12 -42.05
CA VAL A 908 -11.32 15.07 -43.16
C VAL A 908 -10.61 14.86 -44.51
N PRO A 909 -11.31 14.37 -45.55
CA PRO A 909 -10.84 14.44 -46.93
C PRO A 909 -10.52 15.88 -47.36
N SER A 910 -9.54 16.05 -48.24
CA SER A 910 -9.19 17.38 -48.80
C SER A 910 -10.20 17.89 -49.84
N GLN A 911 -10.90 16.97 -50.52
CA GLN A 911 -11.91 17.27 -51.52
C GLN A 911 -13.05 16.24 -51.44
N VAL A 912 -14.28 16.70 -51.68
CA VAL A 912 -15.50 15.87 -51.79
C VAL A 912 -16.39 16.33 -52.95
N SER A 913 -17.33 15.49 -53.38
CA SER A 913 -18.38 15.87 -54.34
C SER A 913 -19.57 16.51 -53.61
N LYS A 914 -20.30 17.39 -54.29
CA LYS A 914 -21.54 17.97 -53.76
C LYS A 914 -22.61 16.88 -53.57
N GLY A 915 -23.21 16.84 -52.38
CA GLY A 915 -24.16 15.79 -51.97
C GLY A 915 -23.49 14.43 -51.69
N GLU A 916 -22.17 14.40 -51.49
CA GLU A 916 -21.44 13.22 -51.01
C GLU A 916 -21.29 13.26 -49.50
N ASN A 917 -21.60 12.15 -48.81
CA ASN A 917 -21.36 12.02 -47.38
C ASN A 917 -19.87 11.79 -47.13
N PHE A 918 -19.29 12.58 -46.24
CA PHE A 918 -17.92 12.39 -45.75
C PHE A 918 -17.87 12.35 -44.22
N LEU A 919 -16.87 11.67 -43.70
CA LEU A 919 -16.61 11.57 -42.27
C LEU A 919 -15.73 12.73 -41.81
N ILE A 920 -16.14 13.37 -40.74
CA ILE A 920 -15.38 14.32 -39.94
C ILE A 920 -14.98 13.59 -38.67
N THR A 921 -13.70 13.53 -38.36
CA THR A 921 -13.21 12.97 -37.08
C THR A 921 -12.44 14.05 -36.33
N VAL A 922 -12.78 14.25 -35.06
CA VAL A 922 -12.07 15.14 -34.14
C VAL A 922 -11.35 14.31 -33.09
N VAL A 923 -10.05 14.57 -32.96
CA VAL A 923 -9.16 13.86 -32.02
C VAL A 923 -8.26 14.82 -31.25
N GLU A 924 -7.74 14.36 -30.12
CA GLU A 924 -6.73 15.08 -29.31
C GLU A 924 -5.44 14.26 -29.09
N GLY A 925 -4.39 14.94 -28.63
CA GLY A 925 -3.14 14.33 -28.18
C GLY A 925 -2.33 13.60 -29.27
N ILE A 926 -1.22 12.97 -28.85
CA ILE A 926 -0.39 12.15 -29.75
C ILE A 926 -1.07 10.82 -30.14
N ASN A 927 -1.93 10.31 -29.25
CA ASN A 927 -2.63 9.02 -29.43
C ASN A 927 -3.85 9.13 -30.36
N GLN A 928 -4.23 10.34 -30.78
CA GLN A 928 -5.44 10.62 -31.56
C GLN A 928 -6.70 10.08 -30.85
N THR A 929 -6.81 10.35 -29.55
CA THR A 929 -7.98 10.00 -28.73
C THR A 929 -9.21 10.70 -29.32
N PRO A 930 -10.32 9.97 -29.62
CA PRO A 930 -11.52 10.60 -30.17
C PRO A 930 -12.21 11.51 -29.15
N VAL A 931 -12.65 12.69 -29.59
CA VAL A 931 -13.30 13.68 -28.71
C VAL A 931 -14.81 13.66 -28.92
N GLU A 932 -15.56 13.17 -27.94
CA GLU A 932 -17.04 13.15 -27.97
C GLU A 932 -17.66 14.54 -27.68
N GLY A 933 -18.76 14.83 -28.38
CA GLY A 933 -19.57 16.03 -28.17
C GLY A 933 -18.83 17.33 -28.47
N ALA A 934 -17.87 17.32 -29.39
CA ALA A 934 -17.23 18.53 -29.92
C ALA A 934 -18.11 19.13 -31.03
N ASP A 935 -18.49 20.39 -30.89
CA ASP A 935 -19.36 21.10 -31.81
C ASP A 935 -18.63 21.44 -33.11
N ILE A 936 -19.22 21.04 -34.24
CA ILE A 936 -18.66 21.22 -35.58
C ILE A 936 -19.45 22.30 -36.32
N PHE A 937 -18.73 23.19 -37.01
CA PHE A 937 -19.28 24.25 -37.83
C PHE A 937 -18.72 24.16 -39.25
N PHE A 938 -19.53 24.50 -40.25
CA PHE A 938 -19.19 24.58 -41.67
C PHE A 938 -19.53 26.00 -42.16
N ASP A 939 -18.52 26.78 -42.56
CA ASP A 939 -18.64 28.22 -42.85
C ASP A 939 -19.41 29.00 -41.76
N ASP A 940 -19.02 28.77 -40.50
CA ASP A 940 -19.61 29.32 -39.26
C ASP A 940 -21.07 28.89 -38.94
N GLU A 941 -21.73 28.08 -39.79
CA GLU A 941 -23.01 27.43 -39.47
C GLU A 941 -22.78 26.11 -38.72
N SER A 942 -23.43 25.90 -37.57
CA SER A 942 -23.28 24.64 -36.80
C SER A 942 -23.95 23.47 -37.53
N ILE A 943 -23.22 22.36 -37.66
CA ILE A 943 -23.66 21.14 -38.36
C ILE A 943 -23.83 19.93 -37.41
N GLY A 944 -23.75 20.15 -36.10
CA GLY A 944 -23.89 19.14 -35.04
C GLY A 944 -22.58 18.82 -34.33
N ALA A 945 -22.65 17.95 -33.32
CA ALA A 945 -21.51 17.53 -32.51
C ALA A 945 -21.03 16.11 -32.85
N THR A 946 -19.81 15.76 -32.47
CA THR A 946 -19.25 14.40 -32.61
C THR A 946 -19.87 13.39 -31.63
N SER A 947 -19.93 12.12 -32.04
CA SER A 947 -20.33 10.99 -31.17
C SER A 947 -19.18 10.46 -30.29
N ASP A 948 -19.49 9.49 -29.43
CA ASP A 948 -18.61 8.50 -28.77
C ASP A 948 -17.24 8.25 -29.45
N ARG A 949 -17.21 8.05 -30.77
CA ARG A 949 -16.02 7.75 -31.58
C ARG A 949 -15.35 9.00 -32.17
N GLY A 950 -15.62 10.17 -31.62
CA GLY A 950 -15.12 11.46 -32.11
C GLY A 950 -15.56 11.80 -33.54
N THR A 951 -16.69 11.25 -34.00
CA THR A 951 -17.11 11.30 -35.41
C THR A 951 -18.42 12.04 -35.66
N LEU A 952 -18.48 12.76 -36.77
CA LEU A 952 -19.70 13.33 -37.38
C LEU A 952 -19.70 13.01 -38.88
N THR A 953 -20.85 12.65 -39.46
CA THR A 953 -20.99 12.48 -40.92
C THR A 953 -21.78 13.64 -41.51
N TYR A 954 -21.24 14.30 -42.52
CA TYR A 954 -21.86 15.47 -43.15
C TYR A 954 -21.85 15.35 -44.69
N SER A 955 -22.71 16.12 -45.37
CA SER A 955 -22.68 16.28 -46.82
C SER A 955 -22.93 17.74 -47.23
N ALA A 956 -22.03 18.28 -48.04
CA ALA A 956 -22.05 19.69 -48.41
C ALA A 956 -22.85 19.93 -49.71
N ASN A 957 -23.71 20.95 -49.67
CA ASN A 957 -24.63 21.30 -50.78
C ASN A 957 -24.18 22.51 -51.61
N ALA A 958 -23.24 23.31 -51.11
CA ALA A 958 -22.53 24.35 -51.87
C ALA A 958 -21.28 23.77 -52.56
N THR A 959 -20.69 24.53 -53.50
CA THR A 959 -19.39 24.18 -54.13
C THR A 959 -18.42 25.34 -54.00
N GLY A 960 -17.22 25.07 -53.50
CA GLY A 960 -16.20 26.08 -53.19
C GLY A 960 -15.11 25.52 -52.29
N GLU A 961 -14.15 26.36 -51.88
CA GLU A 961 -13.43 26.11 -50.63
C GLU A 961 -14.33 26.48 -49.46
N HIS A 962 -14.44 25.60 -48.48
CA HIS A 962 -15.23 25.77 -47.27
C HIS A 962 -14.37 25.54 -46.03
N ILE A 963 -14.79 26.08 -44.89
CA ILE A 963 -14.07 26.05 -43.63
C ILE A 963 -14.84 25.21 -42.62
N LEU A 964 -14.22 24.13 -42.13
CA LEU A 964 -14.67 23.40 -40.96
C LEU A 964 -13.98 23.95 -39.71
N LYS A 965 -14.75 24.17 -38.64
CA LYS A 965 -14.28 24.51 -37.30
C LYS A 965 -14.79 23.45 -36.31
N ALA A 966 -13.99 23.13 -35.30
CA ALA A 966 -14.41 22.31 -34.16
C ALA A 966 -14.11 23.02 -32.84
N GLN A 967 -15.04 22.92 -31.89
CA GLN A 967 -15.00 23.56 -30.57
C GLN A 967 -15.41 22.59 -29.47
N LYS A 968 -14.86 22.75 -28.26
CA LYS A 968 -15.25 22.00 -27.05
C LYS A 968 -14.78 22.77 -25.82
N ASP A 969 -15.61 22.86 -24.78
CA ASP A 969 -15.18 23.47 -23.51
C ASP A 969 -13.97 22.73 -22.92
N GLY A 970 -12.99 23.50 -22.42
CA GLY A 970 -11.69 22.99 -21.99
C GLY A 970 -10.63 22.86 -23.10
N PHE A 971 -11.02 22.93 -24.38
CA PHE A 971 -10.13 22.76 -25.54
C PHE A 971 -9.87 24.05 -26.32
N ASN A 972 -8.79 24.06 -27.08
CA ASN A 972 -8.49 25.08 -28.08
C ASN A 972 -9.24 24.79 -29.39
N ASP A 973 -9.97 25.79 -29.89
CA ASP A 973 -10.59 25.81 -31.22
C ASP A 973 -9.60 25.39 -32.33
N THR A 974 -10.09 24.62 -33.30
CA THR A 974 -9.28 24.18 -34.46
C THR A 974 -10.05 24.35 -35.77
N ILE A 975 -9.32 24.55 -36.88
CA ILE A 975 -9.89 24.90 -38.19
C ILE A 975 -9.23 24.08 -39.31
N ARG A 976 -10.03 23.62 -40.28
CA ARG A 976 -9.59 22.83 -41.44
C ARG A 976 -10.36 23.21 -42.71
N LYS A 977 -9.66 23.45 -43.82
CA LYS A 977 -10.28 23.68 -45.14
C LYS A 977 -10.67 22.37 -45.83
N ILE A 978 -11.76 22.40 -46.60
CA ILE A 978 -12.21 21.34 -47.51
C ILE A 978 -12.72 21.93 -48.83
N LEU A 979 -12.46 21.23 -49.95
CA LEU A 979 -12.93 21.64 -51.29
C LEU A 979 -14.16 20.82 -51.71
N VAL A 980 -15.31 21.47 -51.94
CA VAL A 980 -16.53 20.79 -52.40
C VAL A 980 -16.73 21.06 -53.90
N THR A 981 -16.85 19.99 -54.69
CA THR A 981 -16.82 20.04 -56.15
C THR A 981 -18.11 19.54 -56.80
N SER A 982 -18.44 20.05 -58.00
CA SER A 982 -19.66 19.67 -58.71
C SER A 982 -19.65 18.21 -59.15
N SER A 983 -20.81 17.58 -59.04
CA SER A 983 -21.02 16.16 -59.36
C SER A 983 -21.30 15.92 -60.86
N LEU A 984 -21.35 16.99 -61.68
CA LEU A 984 -21.58 16.90 -63.12
C LEU A 984 -20.28 16.74 -63.93
N LYS A 985 -20.17 15.62 -64.66
CA LYS A 985 -18.99 15.25 -65.48
C LYS A 985 -19.33 15.18 -66.97
N VAL A 986 -18.48 15.75 -67.83
CA VAL A 986 -18.65 15.68 -69.30
C VAL A 986 -18.18 14.31 -69.82
N ILE A 987 -19.14 13.41 -70.11
CA ILE A 987 -18.84 12.05 -70.55
C ILE A 987 -18.50 11.95 -72.05
N SER A 988 -18.94 12.92 -72.88
CA SER A 988 -18.50 13.02 -74.28
C SER A 988 -18.75 14.39 -74.88
N LEU A 989 -17.86 14.81 -75.80
CA LEU A 989 -18.03 15.96 -76.67
C LEU A 989 -18.16 15.50 -78.13
N ASN A 990 -19.24 15.89 -78.80
CA ASN A 990 -19.52 15.56 -80.20
C ASN A 990 -19.58 16.85 -81.06
N VAL A 991 -18.95 16.78 -82.23
CA VAL A 991 -18.81 17.88 -83.21
C VAL A 991 -18.91 17.30 -84.62
N PRO A 992 -19.40 18.04 -85.63
CA PRO A 992 -19.53 17.51 -86.99
C PRO A 992 -18.17 17.17 -87.59
N GLU A 993 -18.07 16.01 -88.27
CA GLU A 993 -16.84 15.57 -88.95
C GLU A 993 -16.38 16.53 -90.05
N LYS A 994 -17.32 17.25 -90.66
CA LYS A 994 -17.08 18.26 -91.69
C LYS A 994 -17.87 19.53 -91.38
N ALA A 995 -17.24 20.66 -91.65
CA ALA A 995 -17.81 21.99 -91.50
C ALA A 995 -17.37 22.86 -92.68
N SER A 996 -18.15 23.90 -93.02
CA SER A 996 -17.78 24.88 -94.06
C SER A 996 -17.73 26.29 -93.48
N ALA A 997 -16.73 27.07 -93.91
CA ALA A 997 -16.59 28.47 -93.50
C ALA A 997 -17.84 29.27 -93.90
N GLY A 998 -18.39 30.02 -92.96
CA GLY A 998 -19.63 30.78 -93.12
C GLY A 998 -20.93 30.01 -92.84
N GLN A 999 -20.87 28.71 -92.53
CA GLN A 999 -22.03 27.93 -92.04
C GLN A 999 -22.00 27.77 -90.51
N GLU A 1000 -23.18 27.64 -89.91
CA GLU A 1000 -23.32 27.35 -88.48
C GLU A 1000 -23.25 25.84 -88.24
N ILE A 1001 -22.52 25.44 -87.21
CA ILE A 1001 -22.39 24.05 -86.76
C ILE A 1001 -22.93 23.89 -85.34
N LYS A 1002 -23.57 22.75 -85.11
CA LYS A 1002 -24.09 22.33 -83.80
C LYS A 1002 -23.02 21.51 -83.08
N ILE A 1003 -22.65 21.93 -81.86
CA ILE A 1003 -21.79 21.17 -80.95
C ILE A 1003 -22.67 20.64 -79.83
N THR A 1004 -22.52 19.36 -79.46
CA THR A 1004 -23.29 18.74 -78.38
C THR A 1004 -22.39 17.97 -77.44
N ALA A 1005 -22.52 18.20 -76.14
CA ALA A 1005 -21.83 17.39 -75.14
C ALA A 1005 -22.84 16.68 -74.24
N SER A 1006 -22.58 15.41 -73.95
CA SER A 1006 -23.34 14.65 -72.96
C SER A 1006 -22.66 14.80 -71.59
N VAL A 1007 -23.46 15.14 -70.59
CA VAL A 1007 -23.04 15.39 -69.21
C VAL A 1007 -23.82 14.46 -68.30
N GLN A 1008 -23.11 13.71 -67.46
CA GLN A 1008 -23.67 12.83 -66.45
C GLN A 1008 -23.63 13.51 -65.09
N ASN A 1009 -24.69 13.37 -64.30
CA ASN A 1009 -24.58 13.57 -62.85
C ASN A 1009 -24.12 12.27 -62.20
N ALA A 1010 -22.90 12.25 -61.66
CA ALA A 1010 -22.35 11.11 -60.93
C ALA A 1010 -22.71 11.12 -59.43
N GLY A 1011 -23.33 12.19 -58.95
CA GLY A 1011 -23.72 12.38 -57.55
C GLY A 1011 -25.13 11.89 -57.23
N LYS A 1012 -25.44 11.89 -55.93
CA LYS A 1012 -26.74 11.47 -55.37
C LYS A 1012 -27.80 12.57 -55.36
N GLU A 1013 -27.41 13.82 -55.56
CA GLU A 1013 -28.29 14.98 -55.53
C GLU A 1013 -28.35 15.74 -56.86
N THR A 1014 -29.43 16.49 -57.09
CA THR A 1014 -29.59 17.28 -58.33
C THR A 1014 -28.58 18.43 -58.34
N ASP A 1015 -27.70 18.45 -59.35
CA ASP A 1015 -26.66 19.47 -59.45
C ASP A 1015 -26.82 20.34 -60.71
N SER A 1016 -26.29 21.56 -60.66
CA SER A 1016 -26.35 22.53 -61.73
C SER A 1016 -25.07 23.34 -61.78
N ARG A 1017 -24.41 23.36 -62.95
CA ARG A 1017 -23.23 24.20 -63.19
C ARG A 1017 -23.17 24.74 -64.61
N LYS A 1018 -22.33 25.75 -64.77
CA LYS A 1018 -21.98 26.36 -66.05
C LYS A 1018 -20.97 25.48 -66.80
N PHE A 1019 -21.18 25.35 -68.10
CA PHE A 1019 -20.29 24.69 -69.05
C PHE A 1019 -19.90 25.71 -70.14
N ASP A 1020 -18.59 25.93 -70.28
CA ASP A 1020 -18.01 26.95 -71.17
C ASP A 1020 -17.37 26.30 -72.38
N LEU A 1021 -18.00 26.44 -73.55
CA LEU A 1021 -17.45 25.96 -74.81
C LEU A 1021 -16.25 26.82 -75.20
N LYS A 1022 -15.08 26.21 -75.22
CA LYS A 1022 -13.84 26.81 -75.72
C LYS A 1022 -13.64 26.47 -77.19
N VAL A 1023 -13.28 27.46 -78.00
CA VAL A 1023 -12.82 27.29 -79.37
C VAL A 1023 -11.43 27.91 -79.51
N ASN A 1024 -10.45 27.10 -79.87
CA ASN A 1024 -9.02 27.45 -79.84
C ASN A 1024 -8.64 28.08 -78.48
N ASP A 1025 -8.99 27.36 -77.40
CA ASP A 1025 -8.81 27.70 -75.98
C ASP A 1025 -9.56 28.93 -75.44
N SER A 1026 -10.12 29.77 -76.32
CA SER A 1026 -10.95 30.92 -75.95
C SER A 1026 -12.42 30.53 -75.74
N VAL A 1027 -13.07 30.99 -74.66
CA VAL A 1027 -14.51 30.74 -74.44
C VAL A 1027 -15.34 31.51 -75.49
N VAL A 1028 -16.32 30.84 -76.12
CA VAL A 1028 -17.18 31.43 -77.17
C VAL A 1028 -18.69 31.28 -76.95
N ASP A 1029 -19.13 30.30 -76.15
CA ASP A 1029 -20.52 30.12 -75.72
C ASP A 1029 -20.49 29.49 -74.30
N SER A 1030 -21.52 29.74 -73.50
CA SER A 1030 -21.56 29.48 -72.06
C SER A 1030 -22.98 29.09 -71.65
N LYS A 1031 -23.20 27.89 -71.12
CA LYS A 1031 -24.55 27.40 -70.77
C LYS A 1031 -24.58 26.70 -69.42
N ASN A 1032 -25.57 27.06 -68.60
CA ASN A 1032 -25.90 26.33 -67.39
C ASN A 1032 -26.67 25.07 -67.75
N LEU A 1033 -26.36 23.97 -67.09
CA LEU A 1033 -27.06 22.70 -67.23
C LEU A 1033 -27.34 22.12 -65.84
N THR A 1034 -28.61 21.84 -65.55
CA THR A 1034 -29.06 21.13 -64.36
C THR A 1034 -29.34 19.68 -64.72
N VAL A 1035 -28.86 18.73 -63.92
CA VAL A 1035 -29.01 17.28 -64.17
C VAL A 1035 -29.33 16.57 -62.86
N LYS A 1036 -30.36 15.73 -62.87
CA LYS A 1036 -30.77 14.93 -61.69
C LYS A 1036 -29.81 13.78 -61.41
N PRO A 1037 -29.86 13.14 -60.22
CA PRO A 1037 -28.97 12.04 -59.85
C PRO A 1037 -28.97 10.91 -60.89
N GLY A 1038 -27.80 10.46 -61.31
CA GLY A 1038 -27.63 9.37 -62.28
C GLY A 1038 -28.12 9.65 -63.71
N GLU A 1039 -28.80 10.76 -63.99
CA GLU A 1039 -29.27 11.11 -65.34
C GLU A 1039 -28.12 11.61 -66.23
N ASN A 1040 -28.29 11.42 -67.54
CA ASN A 1040 -27.46 12.01 -68.59
C ASN A 1040 -28.27 13.09 -69.32
N ALA A 1041 -27.75 14.32 -69.38
CA ALA A 1041 -28.34 15.41 -70.14
C ALA A 1041 -27.40 15.87 -71.26
N THR A 1042 -27.95 16.44 -72.34
CA THR A 1042 -27.15 16.97 -73.47
C THR A 1042 -27.19 18.49 -73.50
N VAL A 1043 -26.05 19.14 -73.28
CA VAL A 1043 -25.89 20.57 -73.55
C VAL A 1043 -25.58 20.79 -75.03
N THR A 1044 -26.24 21.77 -75.65
CA THR A 1044 -26.11 22.11 -77.08
C THR A 1044 -25.60 23.54 -77.24
N PHE A 1045 -24.53 23.68 -78.01
CA PHE A 1045 -23.92 24.95 -78.40
C PHE A 1045 -23.98 25.12 -79.92
N SER A 1046 -23.93 26.38 -80.37
CA SER A 1046 -23.81 26.73 -81.79
C SER A 1046 -22.51 27.50 -82.01
N TYR A 1047 -21.81 27.22 -83.10
CA TYR A 1047 -20.64 28.00 -83.52
C TYR A 1047 -20.63 28.23 -85.02
N LYS A 1048 -20.10 29.38 -85.48
CA LYS A 1048 -20.05 29.73 -86.89
C LYS A 1048 -18.60 30.06 -87.31
N PRO A 1049 -17.83 29.08 -87.79
CA PRO A 1049 -16.48 29.31 -88.31
C PRO A 1049 -16.49 30.38 -89.41
N LYS A 1050 -15.67 31.42 -89.25
CA LYS A 1050 -15.58 32.52 -90.23
C LYS A 1050 -14.68 32.18 -91.41
N GLU A 1051 -13.66 31.35 -91.19
CA GLU A 1051 -12.58 31.05 -92.13
C GLU A 1051 -12.34 29.54 -92.22
N PRO A 1052 -11.78 29.03 -93.33
CA PRO A 1052 -11.39 27.62 -93.45
C PRO A 1052 -10.10 27.33 -92.66
N GLY A 1053 -10.03 26.19 -91.99
CA GLY A 1053 -8.90 25.80 -91.15
C GLY A 1053 -9.25 24.80 -90.04
N SER A 1054 -8.27 24.40 -89.24
CA SER A 1054 -8.46 23.48 -88.11
C SER A 1054 -8.91 24.22 -86.85
N TYR A 1055 -10.11 23.90 -86.35
CA TYR A 1055 -10.64 24.43 -85.09
C TYR A 1055 -10.61 23.34 -83.99
N ARG A 1056 -10.12 23.71 -82.80
CA ARG A 1056 -10.20 22.88 -81.57
C ARG A 1056 -11.41 23.32 -80.75
N PHE A 1057 -12.32 22.39 -80.48
CA PHE A 1057 -13.45 22.57 -79.57
C PHE A 1057 -13.14 21.87 -78.25
N GLY A 1058 -13.35 22.54 -77.12
CA GLY A 1058 -13.11 22.00 -75.78
C GLY A 1058 -14.28 22.28 -74.83
N LEU A 1059 -14.62 21.30 -74.01
CA LEU A 1059 -15.59 21.43 -72.91
C LEU A 1059 -15.09 20.59 -71.72
N ASP A 1060 -14.78 21.25 -70.61
CA ASP A 1060 -13.94 20.69 -69.53
C ASP A 1060 -12.69 20.01 -70.15
N ASP A 1061 -12.40 18.76 -69.78
CA ASP A 1061 -11.26 17.97 -70.28
C ASP A 1061 -11.47 17.39 -71.69
N GLN A 1062 -12.70 17.43 -72.22
CA GLN A 1062 -13.03 16.84 -73.52
C GLN A 1062 -12.67 17.78 -74.66
N VAL A 1063 -11.78 17.34 -75.56
CA VAL A 1063 -11.31 18.12 -76.72
C VAL A 1063 -11.50 17.37 -78.04
N LYS A 1064 -12.05 18.05 -79.05
CA LYS A 1064 -12.20 17.57 -80.42
C LYS A 1064 -11.59 18.56 -81.42
N LYS A 1065 -11.17 18.07 -82.59
CA LYS A 1065 -10.69 18.87 -83.73
C LYS A 1065 -11.63 18.70 -84.93
N VAL A 1066 -11.95 19.78 -85.62
CA VAL A 1066 -12.71 19.79 -86.87
C VAL A 1066 -11.94 20.59 -87.91
N ASN A 1067 -11.82 20.06 -89.13
CA ASN A 1067 -11.30 20.82 -90.26
C ASN A 1067 -12.46 21.49 -91.00
N VAL A 1068 -12.40 22.82 -91.11
CA VAL A 1068 -13.40 23.65 -91.79
C VAL A 1068 -12.96 23.87 -93.23
N GLU A 1069 -13.77 23.40 -94.17
CA GLU A 1069 -13.54 23.52 -95.61
C GLU A 1069 -14.04 24.87 -96.16
N LYS A 1070 -13.59 25.22 -97.37
CA LYS A 1070 -14.03 26.44 -98.07
C LYS A 1070 -15.37 26.18 -98.76
N ALA A 1071 -16.37 27.02 -98.49
CA ALA A 1071 -17.70 26.89 -99.08
C ALA A 1071 -17.67 26.87 -100.62
N GLN A 1072 -18.33 25.88 -101.22
CA GLN A 1072 -18.43 25.68 -102.67
C GLN A 1072 -19.44 26.68 -103.28
N SER A 1073 -19.08 27.32 -104.40
CA SER A 1073 -19.93 28.29 -105.10
C SER A 1073 -20.69 27.66 -106.29
N SER A 1074 -21.98 27.96 -106.42
CA SER A 1074 -22.94 27.29 -107.32
C SER A 1074 -22.82 27.59 -108.83
N THR A 1075 -21.63 27.90 -109.34
CA THR A 1075 -21.41 28.33 -110.74
C THR A 1075 -21.73 27.25 -111.78
N TRP A 1076 -21.58 25.97 -111.44
CA TRP A 1076 -21.86 24.84 -112.35
C TRP A 1076 -23.32 24.77 -112.80
N LEU A 1077 -24.26 25.23 -111.97
CA LEU A 1077 -25.70 25.20 -112.28
C LEU A 1077 -26.05 26.13 -113.46
N ILE A 1078 -25.32 27.25 -113.59
CA ILE A 1078 -25.53 28.25 -114.66
C ILE A 1078 -25.10 27.66 -116.02
N ALA A 1079 -23.99 26.92 -116.06
CA ALA A 1079 -23.53 26.24 -117.26
C ALA A 1079 -24.53 25.18 -117.75
N LEU A 1080 -25.16 24.45 -116.83
CA LEU A 1080 -26.15 23.42 -117.14
C LEU A 1080 -27.40 24.02 -117.80
N ILE A 1081 -27.87 25.19 -117.34
CA ILE A 1081 -29.00 25.91 -117.95
C ILE A 1081 -28.68 26.35 -119.39
N ILE A 1082 -27.47 26.83 -119.66
CA ILE A 1082 -27.05 27.28 -121.00
C ILE A 1082 -27.04 26.09 -121.99
N VAL A 1083 -26.52 24.93 -121.59
CA VAL A 1083 -26.54 23.72 -122.42
C VAL A 1083 -27.97 23.27 -122.74
N LEU A 1084 -28.87 23.37 -121.76
CA LEU A 1084 -30.27 22.96 -121.91
C LEU A 1084 -31.06 23.88 -122.87
N LEU A 1085 -30.77 25.19 -122.87
CA LEU A 1085 -31.32 26.14 -123.85
C LEU A 1085 -30.82 25.87 -125.28
N ILE A 1086 -29.54 25.52 -125.47
CA ILE A 1086 -28.99 25.15 -126.79
C ILE A 1086 -29.68 23.89 -127.34
N ALA A 1087 -29.93 22.88 -126.48
CA ALA A 1087 -30.63 21.66 -126.88
C ALA A 1087 -32.07 21.93 -127.36
N ILE A 1088 -32.80 22.82 -126.67
CA ILE A 1088 -34.17 23.23 -127.06
C ILE A 1088 -34.16 23.98 -128.40
N GLY A 1089 -33.21 24.90 -128.61
CA GLY A 1089 -33.06 25.63 -129.87
C GLY A 1089 -32.77 24.72 -131.07
N ALA A 1090 -31.89 23.73 -130.89
CA ALA A 1090 -31.57 22.74 -131.93
C ALA A 1090 -32.80 21.87 -132.29
N GLY A 1091 -33.60 21.46 -131.30
CA GLY A 1091 -34.84 20.72 -131.52
C GLY A 1091 -35.88 21.51 -132.33
N TYR A 1092 -36.08 22.79 -132.01
CA TYR A 1092 -37.04 23.65 -132.72
C TYR A 1092 -36.63 23.92 -134.18
N TYR A 1093 -35.34 24.12 -134.44
CA TYR A 1093 -34.81 24.31 -135.80
C TYR A 1093 -35.00 23.06 -136.68
N LEU A 1094 -34.74 21.85 -136.14
CA LEU A 1094 -34.92 20.59 -136.87
C LEU A 1094 -36.39 20.22 -137.10
N TYR A 1095 -37.31 20.67 -136.23
CA TYR A 1095 -38.75 20.46 -136.42
C TYR A 1095 -39.34 21.37 -137.51
N THR A 1096 -38.92 22.64 -137.57
CA THR A 1096 -39.50 23.66 -138.46
C THR A 1096 -38.94 23.66 -139.89
N THR A 1097 -37.77 23.07 -140.13
CA THR A 1097 -37.11 23.03 -141.46
C THR A 1097 -37.44 21.78 -142.28
N GLY A 1098 -38.11 20.78 -141.70
CA GLY A 1098 -38.59 19.58 -142.42
C GLY A 1098 -37.52 18.57 -142.85
N ASP A 1099 -36.24 18.79 -142.55
CA ASP A 1099 -35.14 17.98 -143.11
C ASP A 1099 -34.94 16.61 -142.42
N LEU A 1100 -35.73 16.31 -141.39
CA LEU A 1100 -35.70 15.04 -140.66
C LEU A 1100 -36.01 13.81 -141.55
N GLU A 1101 -36.84 13.99 -142.59
CA GLU A 1101 -37.11 12.91 -143.55
C GLU A 1101 -35.95 12.63 -144.52
N LYS A 1102 -35.13 13.64 -144.89
CA LYS A 1102 -33.99 13.41 -145.79
C LYS A 1102 -32.93 12.53 -145.13
N ILE A 1103 -32.72 12.68 -143.83
CA ILE A 1103 -31.80 11.81 -143.06
C ILE A 1103 -32.34 10.37 -143.01
N LYS A 1104 -33.65 10.20 -142.75
CA LYS A 1104 -34.30 8.87 -142.74
C LYS A 1104 -34.18 8.14 -144.08
N ARG A 1105 -34.21 8.87 -145.20
CA ARG A 1105 -34.06 8.30 -146.56
C ARG A 1105 -32.62 7.90 -146.93
N ARG A 1106 -31.62 8.20 -146.09
CA ARG A 1106 -30.22 7.76 -146.29
C ARG A 1106 -29.86 6.41 -145.67
N LEU A 1107 -30.83 5.72 -145.04
CA LEU A 1107 -30.63 4.40 -144.39
C LEU A 1107 -31.57 3.29 -144.87
N GLN A 1108 -32.67 3.61 -145.55
CA GLN A 1108 -33.47 2.66 -146.35
C GLN A 1108 -33.91 3.29 -147.69
N GLY A 1109 -33.01 4.10 -148.26
CA GLY A 1109 -33.02 4.55 -149.66
C GLY A 1109 -31.69 4.27 -150.39
N ARG A 1110 -30.70 3.80 -149.63
CA ARG A 1110 -29.55 2.99 -150.01
C ARG A 1110 -29.13 2.19 -148.77
#